data_AF-A0A0P6G5D7-F1
#
_entry.id   AF-A0A0P6G5D7-F1
#
_cell.length_a   1.000
_cell.length_b   1.000
_cell.length_c   1.000
_cell.angle_alpha   90.00
_cell.angle_beta   90.00
_cell.angle_gamma   90.00
#
_symmetry.space_group_name_H-M   'P 1'
#
loop_
_entity.id
_entity.type
_entity.pdbx_description
1 polymer ?
#
loop_
_entity_poly.entity_id
_entity_poly.type
_entity_poly.pdbx_seq_one_letter_code
_entity_poly.pdbx_strand_id
1 'polypeptide(L)'
;MNPATLLLITFLVLECSAQLLTSPNSLFGQSNVKTETYDPDAICPKSWVHYTTSCYKFIRSPIKTRDEARQYCRAFNSDLTSINSLEEHSFITTYLNKHDPSHRIWYISGRQQSPGVWVNDGDGTTMMNLDTAFLPNQETLFEKDFLSYGYSLSARQWGLLRVDGKDPLLHICEIAVNQVNLLDVEDRTFQYGIVVNDITRIPRGPFFIQQPVPVVFDLTRRKTLNQVTLSCIANGYPTPEFQWYKEDFENDQLVSRRIDPLQSQRHTVSGGLLIINNPEEIRDRGKYHCVASNQYGSIVSESVQLSFGFIGEFNLKRSSENGLEHWGKAIYCDPPQYFPDIQYYWVRDVFPNFVEEDSRTFVSFDGNLYFSSLENIDRGRYSCNVQSTVSSNGRNGPFFSVEVRQHPNYQQLKFPNNFPKSFPEAPRVGEDVRLECVAFGYPVPNYNWTRKGAPLPKGVIITNYNRVLVLPKVKVEDMGDYVCRATNDKVSIEGAVTVSVQATPVFTIPLGDMHMDRGEDLLWTCEAFGIPDVNYQWLRNGQVLDPFTLEPGDRERYETRENVLIIRKLDPERDQAMYQCKASNQIAERYSSGQLRILDIKPSFAKKPLESDIYAADGGNVTIACNPEAAPRPKYMWRKDGFTIGSGGRRIILPSGHLLINPVSLEDSGNFTCTAENRFGSDSSTGRVIVLRGPVFIEEPPSRILTTVGLTEQLRCRASAEGILDLAYIWKHNGITLRFDSSPIDFHDNLEAAHYIRSRDSGLEIHNITLAQAGEYECVAKTSVGRISTKTHLFVYGPPGAVGGVEVYGDTSSAVIRWTDGATNGDPIHMYMVEGRTNWNQTWAVLAMNATAKDVDRLTSRKELQLTNTVSPFSTYEFRISAANTLGYGPSSIPSPTFNTRSDRIYIPPANVGGGGGKTGDLTITWKPFVGQQQNASGVYYKVFWRRLAGVDADVTEESEYQSQIVKNSRLAGLFVATVDRNRRYYYTPYKVKVQGCNDVGCGQESPEVSIYSAEDVPQIAPNQVAARAFNSTALNVTWLPMDLSRKQMRGKMIGFRIKYWRRQDKEDASVFYLSRSTRNEALIVGLMPDTYYWVRVMAYNGAGKCRIATFLI
;
A
#
# COMPACT_ATOMS: atom_id res chain seq x y z
N MET A 1 -58.74 -25.26 -14.33
CA MET A 1 -58.15 -26.51 -13.80
C MET A 1 -56.89 -26.08 -13.04
N ASN A 2 -56.96 -25.61 -11.80
CA ASN A 2 -57.39 -26.26 -10.55
C ASN A 2 -56.44 -27.42 -10.12
N PRO A 3 -56.13 -27.60 -8.82
CA PRO A 3 -55.16 -26.80 -8.04
C PRO A 3 -54.40 -27.61 -6.93
N ALA A 4 -53.55 -26.89 -6.14
CA ALA A 4 -53.35 -26.98 -4.66
C ALA A 4 -52.83 -28.31 -4.02
N THR A 5 -52.15 -28.39 -2.86
CA THR A 5 -52.10 -27.55 -1.64
C THR A 5 -51.03 -28.12 -0.65
N LEU A 6 -50.37 -27.24 0.16
CA LEU A 6 -50.03 -27.37 1.63
C LEU A 6 -49.04 -28.49 2.13
N LEU A 7 -48.20 -28.45 3.20
CA LEU A 7 -47.85 -27.64 4.42
C LEU A 7 -46.42 -28.15 4.89
N LEU A 8 -45.42 -27.32 5.28
CA LEU A 8 -45.01 -26.86 6.65
C LEU A 8 -44.22 -27.93 7.51
N ILE A 9 -42.98 -27.75 8.06
CA ILE A 9 -42.48 -27.00 9.26
C ILE A 9 -40.94 -27.32 9.41
N THR A 10 -39.93 -26.41 9.30
CA THR A 10 -39.25 -25.50 10.31
C THR A 10 -38.53 -26.19 11.51
N PHE A 11 -37.38 -25.81 12.11
CA PHE A 11 -36.46 -24.63 12.18
C PHE A 11 -35.22 -25.00 13.09
N LEU A 12 -33.94 -24.56 12.92
CA LEU A 12 -33.18 -23.43 13.56
C LEU A 12 -31.68 -23.89 13.73
N VAL A 13 -30.56 -23.15 13.55
CA VAL A 13 -30.07 -21.82 14.04
C VAL A 13 -28.61 -21.60 13.52
N LEU A 14 -28.03 -20.43 13.16
CA LEU A 14 -28.36 -18.98 13.06
C LEU A 14 -27.27 -18.32 12.16
N GLU A 15 -27.59 -17.64 11.05
CA GLU A 15 -27.84 -16.18 10.83
C GLU A 15 -26.57 -15.34 10.55
N CYS A 16 -26.54 -14.43 9.55
CA CYS A 16 -27.50 -13.35 9.31
C CYS A 16 -27.53 -12.86 7.82
N SER A 17 -28.74 -12.89 7.22
CA SER A 17 -29.40 -11.91 6.30
C SER A 17 -28.76 -11.50 4.95
N ALA A 18 -29.42 -11.46 3.78
CA ALA A 18 -30.82 -11.65 3.35
C ALA A 18 -30.90 -11.83 1.80
N GLN A 19 -31.89 -12.59 1.31
CA GLN A 19 -32.25 -12.77 -0.12
C GLN A 19 -33.48 -11.92 -0.52
N LEU A 20 -33.62 -11.69 -1.82
CA LEU A 20 -34.66 -10.98 -2.59
C LEU A 20 -36.12 -11.45 -2.39
N LEU A 21 -37.12 -10.56 -2.55
CA LEU A 21 -38.28 -10.69 -3.48
C LEU A 21 -39.30 -9.51 -3.43
N THR A 22 -39.94 -9.27 -4.60
CA THR A 22 -41.13 -8.42 -4.94
C THR A 22 -40.91 -6.96 -5.40
N SER A 23 -41.29 -6.67 -6.65
CA SER A 23 -41.66 -5.34 -7.17
C SER A 23 -43.10 -4.99 -6.70
N PRO A 24 -43.61 -3.73 -6.71
CA PRO A 24 -43.27 -2.59 -7.59
C PRO A 24 -43.21 -1.20 -6.90
N ASN A 25 -42.86 -0.18 -7.70
CA ASN A 25 -43.03 1.26 -7.45
C ASN A 25 -42.28 1.86 -6.24
N SER A 26 -41.20 2.59 -6.51
CA SER A 26 -41.22 4.06 -6.57
C SER A 26 -39.80 4.60 -6.43
N LEU A 27 -39.39 5.37 -7.44
CA LEU A 27 -38.69 6.67 -7.35
C LEU A 27 -37.55 6.85 -6.32
N PHE A 28 -36.43 7.37 -6.85
CA PHE A 28 -35.24 7.92 -6.18
C PHE A 28 -34.09 6.97 -5.87
N GLY A 29 -33.37 6.58 -6.93
CA GLY A 29 -31.92 6.38 -6.83
C GLY A 29 -31.21 7.72 -7.04
N GLN A 30 -30.82 8.38 -5.93
CA GLN A 30 -29.79 9.42 -5.99
C GLN A 30 -28.45 8.74 -6.27
N SER A 31 -27.97 8.89 -7.49
CA SER A 31 -26.56 8.74 -7.81
C SER A 31 -25.78 9.77 -6.99
N ASN A 32 -24.63 9.33 -6.45
CA ASN A 32 -23.56 10.20 -5.98
C ASN A 32 -23.03 11.04 -7.16
N VAL A 33 -23.81 12.04 -7.52
CA VAL A 33 -23.32 13.28 -8.11
C VAL A 33 -22.41 13.86 -7.04
N LYS A 34 -21.12 14.04 -7.35
CA LYS A 34 -20.30 14.97 -6.58
C LYS A 34 -20.97 16.33 -6.70
N THR A 35 -21.87 16.62 -5.77
CA THR A 35 -22.21 17.99 -5.43
C THR A 35 -20.89 18.67 -5.15
N GLU A 36 -20.57 19.71 -5.91
CA GLU A 36 -19.72 20.79 -5.42
C GLU A 36 -20.41 21.31 -4.14
N THR A 37 -20.15 20.64 -3.04
CA THR A 37 -20.44 21.14 -1.70
C THR A 37 -19.60 22.39 -1.59
N TYR A 38 -20.28 23.52 -1.57
CA TYR A 38 -19.75 24.77 -1.05
C TYR A 38 -19.06 24.45 0.28
N ASP A 39 -17.73 24.41 0.24
CA ASP A 39 -16.89 24.14 1.41
C ASP A 39 -16.84 25.44 2.23
N PRO A 40 -17.52 25.50 3.38
CA PRO A 40 -17.48 26.68 4.24
C PRO A 40 -16.08 26.91 4.83
N ASP A 41 -15.17 25.94 4.69
CA ASP A 41 -13.79 25.94 5.19
C ASP A 41 -12.73 26.12 4.07
N ALA A 42 -13.10 26.53 2.86
CA ALA A 42 -12.12 26.83 1.80
C ALA A 42 -11.31 28.10 2.13
N ILE A 43 -10.20 27.89 2.85
CA ILE A 43 -9.29 28.91 3.37
C ILE A 43 -8.62 29.76 2.26
N CYS A 44 -8.43 29.23 1.04
CA CYS A 44 -7.75 29.91 -0.07
C CYS A 44 -8.71 30.26 -1.23
N PRO A 45 -8.49 31.37 -1.97
CA PRO A 45 -9.33 31.72 -3.12
C PRO A 45 -9.26 30.69 -4.27
N LYS A 46 -10.22 30.72 -5.20
CA LYS A 46 -10.19 29.86 -6.39
C LYS A 46 -8.91 30.15 -7.17
N SER A 47 -8.29 29.11 -7.73
CA SER A 47 -6.96 29.09 -8.36
C SER A 47 -5.74 29.11 -7.42
N TRP A 48 -5.93 29.22 -6.10
CA TRP A 48 -4.88 29.01 -5.11
C TRP A 48 -5.01 27.62 -4.47
N VAL A 49 -3.89 26.95 -4.23
CA VAL A 49 -3.81 25.63 -3.62
C VAL A 49 -3.44 25.78 -2.16
N HIS A 50 -4.31 25.33 -1.26
CA HIS A 50 -4.04 25.31 0.17
C HIS A 50 -3.06 24.19 0.52
N TYR A 51 -2.00 24.52 1.25
CA TYR A 51 -1.13 23.53 1.87
C TYR A 51 -0.61 24.07 3.21
N THR A 52 -0.87 23.33 4.29
CA THR A 52 -0.47 23.67 5.67
C THR A 52 -0.99 25.03 6.15
N THR A 53 -0.14 26.05 6.20
CA THR A 53 -0.44 27.42 6.64
C THR A 53 -0.34 28.45 5.51
N SER A 54 -0.18 28.00 4.27
CA SER A 54 0.01 28.87 3.10
C SER A 54 -0.91 28.48 1.94
N CYS A 55 -1.19 29.46 1.08
CA CYS A 55 -1.87 29.31 -0.19
C CYS A 55 -0.86 29.54 -1.32
N TYR A 56 -0.81 28.65 -2.31
CA TYR A 56 0.15 28.69 -3.43
C TYR A 56 -0.57 28.91 -4.76
N LYS A 57 -0.04 29.77 -5.62
CA LYS A 57 -0.55 30.01 -6.97
C LYS A 57 0.53 29.76 -8.01
N PHE A 58 0.29 28.79 -8.88
CA PHE A 58 1.21 28.38 -9.94
C PHE A 58 0.93 29.19 -11.21
N ILE A 59 1.73 30.23 -11.46
CA ILE A 59 1.57 31.13 -12.60
C ILE A 59 2.31 30.57 -13.81
N ARG A 60 1.53 30.11 -14.79
CA ARG A 60 2.05 29.60 -16.07
C ARG A 60 2.18 30.66 -17.15
N SER A 61 1.39 31.72 -17.06
CA SER A 61 1.39 32.82 -18.02
C SER A 61 0.95 34.12 -17.32
N PRO A 62 1.59 35.26 -17.61
CA PRO A 62 2.76 35.40 -18.49
C PRO A 62 4.04 34.81 -17.85
N ILE A 63 4.96 34.33 -18.69
CA ILE A 63 6.34 34.04 -18.24
C ILE A 63 7.06 35.35 -17.98
N LYS A 64 7.89 35.37 -16.94
CA LYS A 64 8.50 36.60 -16.41
C LYS A 64 9.94 36.36 -16.00
N THR A 65 10.78 37.39 -16.15
CA THR A 65 12.09 37.41 -15.48
C THR A 65 11.86 37.34 -13.97
N ARG A 66 12.88 36.97 -13.20
CA ARG A 66 12.71 36.73 -11.76
C ARG A 66 12.15 37.96 -11.02
N ASP A 67 12.68 39.15 -11.31
CA ASP A 67 12.26 40.37 -10.62
C ASP A 67 10.85 40.80 -11.04
N GLU A 68 10.50 40.64 -12.33
CA GLU A 68 9.13 40.88 -12.79
C GLU A 68 8.14 39.88 -12.20
N ALA A 69 8.51 38.60 -12.08
CA ALA A 69 7.70 37.55 -11.47
C ALA A 69 7.40 37.87 -10.00
N ARG A 70 8.40 38.37 -9.28
CA ARG A 70 8.23 38.83 -7.90
C ARG A 70 7.30 40.03 -7.80
N GLN A 71 7.47 41.03 -8.67
CA GLN A 71 6.58 42.18 -8.73
C GLN A 71 5.14 41.78 -9.06
N TYR A 72 4.98 40.78 -9.91
CA TYR A 72 3.68 40.22 -10.27
C TYR A 72 2.99 39.56 -9.07
N CYS A 73 3.68 38.70 -8.30
CA CYS A 73 3.12 38.14 -7.06
C CYS A 73 2.72 39.25 -6.07
N ARG A 74 3.53 40.31 -5.96
CA ARG A 74 3.26 41.45 -5.07
C ARG A 74 2.05 42.27 -5.46
N ALA A 75 1.64 42.27 -6.72
CA ALA A 75 0.39 42.88 -7.14
C ALA A 75 -0.84 42.22 -6.50
N PHE A 76 -0.75 40.96 -6.08
CA PHE A 76 -1.79 40.27 -5.31
C PHE A 76 -1.64 40.42 -3.79
N ASN A 77 -0.71 41.24 -3.28
CA ASN A 77 -0.25 41.21 -1.89
C ASN A 77 0.35 39.84 -1.45
N SER A 78 1.00 39.13 -2.38
CA SER A 78 1.75 37.89 -2.14
C SER A 78 3.24 38.05 -2.50
N ASP A 79 4.10 37.07 -2.28
CA ASP A 79 5.49 37.09 -2.77
C ASP A 79 5.82 35.74 -3.48
N LEU A 80 7.02 35.61 -4.04
CA LEU A 80 7.49 34.33 -4.57
C LEU A 80 7.55 33.28 -3.45
N THR A 81 7.23 32.03 -3.80
CA THR A 81 7.19 30.93 -2.86
C THR A 81 8.52 30.68 -2.16
N SER A 82 8.47 30.63 -0.83
CA SER A 82 9.56 30.28 0.06
C SER A 82 9.57 28.78 0.31
N ILE A 83 10.75 28.17 0.44
CA ILE A 83 10.88 26.74 0.75
C ILE A 83 11.55 26.61 2.10
N ASN A 84 10.78 26.22 3.11
CA ASN A 84 11.19 26.21 4.51
C ASN A 84 11.35 24.80 5.08
N SER A 85 10.84 23.79 4.38
CA SER A 85 10.84 22.39 4.86
C SER A 85 10.93 21.38 3.71
N LEU A 86 11.31 20.14 4.04
CA LEU A 86 11.34 19.05 3.08
C LEU A 86 9.92 18.63 2.66
N GLU A 87 8.95 18.78 3.56
CA GLU A 87 7.53 18.52 3.32
C GLU A 87 6.97 19.48 2.26
N GLU A 88 7.31 20.77 2.35
CA GLU A 88 6.92 21.78 1.35
C GLU A 88 7.58 21.54 -0.02
N HIS A 89 8.86 21.15 -0.02
CA HIS A 89 9.53 20.68 -1.23
C HIS A 89 8.81 19.47 -1.85
N SER A 90 8.42 18.49 -1.03
CA SER A 90 7.69 17.30 -1.47
C SER A 90 6.33 17.65 -2.05
N PHE A 91 5.60 18.61 -1.45
CA PHE A 91 4.33 19.10 -1.96
C PHE A 91 4.48 19.72 -3.36
N ILE A 92 5.43 20.66 -3.53
CA ILE A 92 5.63 21.35 -4.81
C ILE A 92 6.07 20.36 -5.89
N THR A 93 7.05 19.51 -5.61
CA THR A 93 7.52 18.51 -6.58
C THR A 93 6.43 17.53 -6.97
N THR A 94 5.59 17.10 -6.03
CA THR A 94 4.42 16.25 -6.32
C THR A 94 3.39 16.96 -7.19
N TYR A 95 3.13 18.24 -6.90
CA TYR A 95 2.22 19.07 -7.70
C TYR A 95 2.74 19.25 -9.13
N LEU A 96 4.02 19.63 -9.30
CA LEU A 96 4.66 19.82 -10.60
C LEU A 96 4.70 18.51 -11.40
N ASN A 97 5.01 17.39 -10.77
CA ASN A 97 5.01 16.07 -11.43
C ASN A 97 3.64 15.70 -12.01
N LYS A 98 2.55 16.15 -11.37
CA LYS A 98 1.18 15.90 -11.83
C LYS A 98 0.70 16.94 -12.85
N HIS A 99 1.13 18.19 -12.72
CA HIS A 99 0.52 19.34 -13.39
C HIS A 99 1.45 20.10 -14.36
N ASP A 100 2.69 19.66 -14.53
CA ASP A 100 3.62 20.19 -15.53
C ASP A 100 4.37 19.05 -16.27
N PRO A 101 3.67 18.29 -17.14
CA PRO A 101 4.26 17.18 -17.89
C PRO A 101 5.36 17.62 -18.87
N SER A 102 5.40 18.90 -19.22
CA SER A 102 6.43 19.52 -20.06
C SER A 102 7.74 19.76 -19.31
N HIS A 103 7.79 19.49 -17.99
CA HIS A 103 8.96 19.64 -17.14
C HIS A 103 9.65 21.02 -17.26
N ARG A 104 8.85 22.09 -17.26
CA ARG A 104 9.37 23.46 -17.40
C ARG A 104 9.98 23.96 -16.09
N ILE A 105 10.69 25.08 -16.15
CA ILE A 105 11.42 25.63 -15.01
C ILE A 105 10.56 26.67 -14.29
N TRP A 106 10.53 26.62 -12.95
CA TRP A 106 9.67 27.46 -12.11
C TRP A 106 10.48 28.27 -11.09
N TYR A 107 10.41 29.60 -11.15
CA TYR A 107 11.01 30.50 -10.18
C TYR A 107 10.35 30.37 -8.79
N ILE A 108 11.21 30.42 -7.78
CA ILE A 108 10.90 30.50 -6.35
C ILE A 108 11.68 31.66 -5.71
N SER A 109 11.51 31.92 -4.41
CA SER A 109 12.17 33.05 -3.74
C SER A 109 13.64 32.83 -3.41
N GLY A 110 14.20 31.64 -3.66
CA GLY A 110 15.56 31.28 -3.25
C GLY A 110 16.64 32.15 -3.91
N ARG A 111 17.49 32.75 -3.08
CA ARG A 111 18.63 33.57 -3.48
C ARG A 111 19.88 33.17 -2.70
N GLN A 112 21.03 33.24 -3.36
CA GLN A 112 22.32 33.03 -2.73
C GLN A 112 22.76 34.27 -1.95
N GLN A 113 22.99 34.10 -0.64
CA GLN A 113 23.52 35.18 0.21
C GLN A 113 25.05 35.10 0.31
N SER A 114 25.59 33.89 0.38
CA SER A 114 27.04 33.62 0.35
C SER A 114 27.29 32.22 -0.26
N PRO A 115 28.54 31.86 -0.62
CA PRO A 115 28.84 30.56 -1.20
C PRO A 115 28.29 29.40 -0.35
N GLY A 116 27.34 28.63 -0.89
CA GLY A 116 26.69 27.52 -0.19
C GLY A 116 25.52 27.88 0.75
N VAL A 117 25.20 29.17 0.96
CA VAL A 117 24.10 29.60 1.84
C VAL A 117 22.99 30.26 1.04
N TRP A 118 21.79 29.66 1.14
CA TRP A 118 20.59 30.08 0.43
C TRP A 118 19.54 30.65 1.39
N VAL A 119 18.92 31.75 0.99
CA VAL A 119 17.86 32.44 1.73
C VAL A 119 16.61 32.60 0.87
N ASN A 120 15.46 32.59 1.51
CA ASN A 120 14.19 32.92 0.88
C ASN A 120 13.99 34.43 0.91
N ASP A 121 13.99 35.08 -0.25
CA ASP A 121 13.73 36.52 -0.32
C ASP A 121 12.27 36.88 0.03
N GLY A 122 11.35 35.91 0.01
CA GLY A 122 9.91 36.11 0.25
C GLY A 122 9.59 36.36 1.72
N ASP A 123 10.10 35.52 2.63
CA ASP A 123 9.88 35.60 4.08
C ASP A 123 11.16 35.90 4.89
N GLY A 124 12.32 35.95 4.26
CA GLY A 124 13.62 36.24 4.88
C GLY A 124 14.25 35.07 5.64
N THR A 125 13.69 33.87 5.52
CA THR A 125 14.19 32.66 6.19
C THR A 125 15.43 32.09 5.51
N THR A 126 16.18 31.26 6.25
CA THR A 126 17.33 30.51 5.73
C THR A 126 16.88 29.11 5.33
N MET A 127 17.32 28.62 4.17
CA MET A 127 17.02 27.26 3.73
C MET A 127 17.89 26.26 4.49
N MET A 128 17.31 25.55 5.48
CA MET A 128 18.01 24.51 6.26
C MET A 128 17.56 23.11 5.83
N ASN A 129 18.48 22.14 5.82
CA ASN A 129 18.21 20.71 5.53
C ASN A 129 17.68 20.40 4.11
N LEU A 130 18.03 21.21 3.10
CA LEU A 130 17.59 21.05 1.71
C LEU A 130 18.71 20.61 0.74
N ASP A 131 19.85 20.15 1.25
CA ASP A 131 20.99 19.73 0.41
C ASP A 131 20.62 18.59 -0.56
N THR A 132 19.72 17.69 -0.13
CA THR A 132 19.22 16.58 -0.96
C THR A 132 18.23 17.01 -2.03
N ALA A 133 17.72 18.25 -1.99
CA ALA A 133 16.77 18.77 -2.96
C ALA A 133 17.45 19.29 -4.24
N PHE A 134 18.77 19.51 -4.23
CA PHE A 134 19.52 19.98 -5.40
C PHE A 134 19.72 18.86 -6.44
N LEU A 135 19.53 19.19 -7.72
CA LEU A 135 19.78 18.24 -8.81
C LEU A 135 21.29 17.99 -9.02
N PRO A 136 21.70 16.76 -9.38
CA PRO A 136 23.11 16.39 -9.55
C PRO A 136 23.75 17.04 -10.79
N ASN A 137 25.09 17.15 -10.80
CA ASN A 137 25.94 17.66 -11.91
C ASN A 137 25.68 19.12 -12.32
N GLN A 138 25.51 20.02 -11.35
CA GLN A 138 25.49 21.47 -11.61
C GLN A 138 26.93 22.02 -11.64
N GLU A 139 27.71 21.70 -12.68
CA GLU A 139 29.00 22.36 -12.90
C GLU A 139 28.76 23.87 -13.16
N THR A 140 29.43 24.76 -12.42
CA THR A 140 29.31 26.21 -12.63
C THR A 140 30.65 26.87 -12.91
N LEU A 141 30.79 27.38 -14.14
CA LEU A 141 31.78 28.36 -14.58
C LEU A 141 31.31 29.82 -14.39
N PHE A 142 30.06 30.05 -13.95
CA PHE A 142 29.45 31.39 -13.79
C PHE A 142 28.57 31.51 -12.54
N GLU A 143 28.50 32.72 -11.97
CA GLU A 143 27.68 33.09 -10.80
C GLU A 143 26.17 33.00 -11.14
N LYS A 144 25.47 32.05 -10.53
CA LYS A 144 24.03 31.84 -10.65
C LYS A 144 23.39 32.03 -9.28
N ASP A 145 22.90 33.23 -9.03
CA ASP A 145 22.52 33.69 -7.68
C ASP A 145 21.11 33.28 -7.23
N PHE A 146 20.32 32.59 -8.07
CA PHE A 146 18.92 32.27 -7.78
C PHE A 146 18.60 30.78 -7.95
N LEU A 147 17.50 30.35 -7.33
CA LEU A 147 16.97 28.99 -7.43
C LEU A 147 15.65 28.94 -8.18
N SER A 148 15.49 27.86 -8.94
CA SER A 148 14.23 27.46 -9.58
C SER A 148 14.03 25.94 -9.46
N TYR A 149 12.79 25.48 -9.55
CA TYR A 149 12.50 24.06 -9.73
C TYR A 149 12.69 23.64 -11.18
N GLY A 150 13.35 22.51 -11.42
CA GLY A 150 13.34 21.81 -12.71
C GLY A 150 13.46 20.30 -12.56
N TYR A 151 13.38 19.58 -13.67
CA TYR A 151 13.36 18.11 -13.69
C TYR A 151 14.67 17.51 -14.20
N SER A 152 15.20 16.50 -13.50
CA SER A 152 16.36 15.72 -13.97
C SER A 152 15.91 14.41 -14.60
N LEU A 153 16.24 14.22 -15.88
CA LEU A 153 15.96 12.97 -16.61
C LEU A 153 16.78 11.79 -16.09
N SER A 154 18.02 12.02 -15.63
CA SER A 154 18.89 10.95 -15.11
C SER A 154 18.47 10.49 -13.72
N ALA A 155 18.06 11.42 -12.85
CA ALA A 155 17.56 11.11 -11.52
C ALA A 155 16.05 10.80 -11.47
N ARG A 156 15.32 11.09 -12.56
CA ARG A 156 13.85 10.95 -12.68
C ARG A 156 13.09 11.63 -11.54
N GLN A 157 13.49 12.87 -11.22
CA GLN A 157 12.87 13.65 -10.15
C GLN A 157 12.98 15.15 -10.41
N TRP A 158 12.02 15.89 -9.85
CA TRP A 158 12.10 17.34 -9.70
C TRP A 158 13.08 17.72 -8.59
N GLY A 159 13.76 18.84 -8.74
CA GLY A 159 14.66 19.37 -7.73
C GLY A 159 15.07 20.81 -8.01
N LEU A 160 15.92 21.36 -7.15
CA LEU A 160 16.40 22.73 -7.21
C LEU A 160 17.55 22.86 -8.23
N LEU A 161 17.40 23.83 -9.12
CA LEU A 161 18.36 24.25 -10.14
C LEU A 161 18.84 25.67 -9.86
N ARG A 162 20.15 25.90 -10.05
CA ARG A 162 20.72 27.25 -10.05
C ARG A 162 20.45 27.96 -11.38
N VAL A 163 20.00 29.22 -11.31
CA VAL A 163 19.65 30.09 -12.45
C VAL A 163 20.15 31.52 -12.22
N ASP A 164 20.25 32.33 -13.29
CA ASP A 164 20.76 33.71 -13.25
C ASP A 164 19.67 34.78 -13.05
N GLY A 165 18.39 34.40 -13.18
CA GLY A 165 17.23 35.28 -13.01
C GLY A 165 16.83 36.10 -14.25
N LYS A 166 17.60 36.02 -15.35
CA LYS A 166 17.36 36.81 -16.58
C LYS A 166 16.38 36.13 -17.53
N ASP A 167 16.37 34.82 -17.54
CA ASP A 167 15.48 34.06 -18.41
C ASP A 167 14.02 34.23 -17.96
N PRO A 168 13.06 34.42 -18.89
CA PRO A 168 11.65 34.49 -18.55
C PRO A 168 11.11 33.08 -18.28
N LEU A 169 10.72 32.80 -17.02
CA LEU A 169 10.24 31.49 -16.60
C LEU A 169 8.85 31.56 -15.95
N LEU A 170 8.29 30.39 -15.67
CA LEU A 170 7.09 30.24 -14.85
C LEU A 170 7.43 30.58 -13.40
N HIS A 171 6.46 30.89 -12.57
CA HIS A 171 6.72 31.26 -11.17
C HIS A 171 5.58 30.83 -10.25
N ILE A 172 5.92 30.65 -8.98
CA ILE A 172 4.96 30.25 -7.93
C ILE A 172 4.87 31.39 -6.92
N CYS A 173 3.65 31.86 -6.68
CA CYS A 173 3.36 32.86 -5.65
C CYS A 173 2.84 32.17 -4.38
N GLU A 174 3.14 32.74 -3.21
CA GLU A 174 2.73 32.25 -1.90
C GLU A 174 2.18 33.38 -1.03
N ILE A 175 1.15 33.07 -0.24
CA ILE A 175 0.66 33.91 0.85
C ILE A 175 0.26 33.06 2.07
N ALA A 176 0.45 33.58 3.27
CA ALA A 176 0.00 32.94 4.49
C ALA A 176 -1.53 32.96 4.63
N VAL A 177 -2.11 31.89 5.16
CA VAL A 177 -3.56 31.70 5.36
C VAL A 177 -4.21 32.84 6.15
N ASN A 178 -3.55 33.32 7.21
CA ASN A 178 -4.04 34.42 8.05
C ASN A 178 -3.99 35.80 7.34
N GLN A 179 -3.34 35.88 6.18
CA GLN A 179 -3.22 37.08 5.35
C GLN A 179 -4.07 37.02 4.08
N VAL A 180 -4.82 35.92 3.84
CA VAL A 180 -5.67 35.76 2.66
C VAL A 180 -6.70 36.89 2.51
N ASN A 181 -7.17 37.49 3.62
CA ASN A 181 -8.07 38.65 3.60
C ASN A 181 -7.45 39.93 2.99
N LEU A 182 -6.13 39.94 2.78
CA LEU A 182 -5.39 41.01 2.11
C LEU A 182 -5.24 40.75 0.60
N LEU A 183 -5.64 39.58 0.09
CA LEU A 183 -5.59 39.26 -1.33
C LEU A 183 -6.58 40.12 -2.10
N ASP A 184 -6.09 40.88 -3.07
CA ASP A 184 -6.93 41.58 -4.04
C ASP A 184 -7.28 40.63 -5.20
N VAL A 185 -8.21 39.70 -4.96
CA VAL A 185 -8.67 38.73 -5.96
C VAL A 185 -10.18 38.90 -6.17
N GLU A 186 -10.57 39.35 -7.38
CA GLU A 186 -11.97 39.36 -7.81
C GLU A 186 -12.38 38.01 -8.37
N ASP A 187 -12.81 37.12 -7.47
CA ASP A 187 -13.28 35.80 -7.86
C ASP A 187 -14.76 35.83 -8.27
N ARG A 188 -15.00 36.17 -9.54
CA ARG A 188 -16.36 36.28 -10.10
C ARG A 188 -16.82 34.94 -10.65
N THR A 189 -17.66 34.26 -9.89
CA THR A 189 -18.28 32.98 -10.25
C THR A 189 -19.43 33.16 -11.26
N PHE A 190 -19.92 32.07 -11.84
CA PHE A 190 -21.06 32.10 -12.78
C PHE A 190 -22.32 32.74 -12.16
N GLN A 191 -22.46 32.71 -10.83
CA GLN A 191 -23.59 33.26 -10.09
C GLN A 191 -23.45 34.76 -9.80
N TYR A 192 -22.30 35.37 -10.07
CA TYR A 192 -22.01 36.76 -9.68
C TYR A 192 -23.01 37.74 -10.32
N GLY A 193 -23.73 38.53 -9.52
CA GLY A 193 -24.79 39.42 -10.02
C GLY A 193 -26.11 38.73 -10.40
N ILE A 194 -26.26 37.43 -10.14
CA ILE A 194 -27.49 36.65 -10.38
C ILE A 194 -28.11 36.23 -9.05
N VAL A 195 -29.43 36.39 -8.90
CA VAL A 195 -30.18 35.83 -7.76
C VAL A 195 -30.37 34.33 -7.99
N VAL A 196 -29.73 33.49 -7.17
CA VAL A 196 -29.77 32.04 -7.29
C VAL A 196 -30.94 31.49 -6.48
N ASN A 197 -32.01 31.07 -7.16
CA ASN A 197 -33.17 30.43 -6.53
C ASN A 197 -33.11 28.89 -6.61
N ASP A 198 -32.46 28.35 -7.64
CA ASP A 198 -32.28 26.92 -7.89
C ASP A 198 -30.87 26.70 -8.46
N ILE A 199 -30.06 25.92 -7.74
CA ILE A 199 -28.65 25.68 -8.06
C ILE A 199 -28.50 24.86 -9.36
N THR A 200 -29.54 24.14 -9.78
CA THR A 200 -29.53 23.33 -11.01
C THR A 200 -29.82 24.13 -12.27
N ARG A 201 -30.27 25.39 -12.14
CA ARG A 201 -30.76 26.23 -13.24
C ARG A 201 -29.94 27.50 -13.42
N ILE A 202 -28.65 27.43 -13.15
CA ILE A 202 -27.81 28.62 -13.17
C ILE A 202 -27.39 28.92 -14.61
N PRO A 203 -27.72 30.11 -15.15
CA PRO A 203 -27.34 30.56 -16.50
C PRO A 203 -25.90 30.24 -16.89
N ARG A 204 -25.71 29.33 -17.84
CA ARG A 204 -24.38 28.95 -18.33
C ARG A 204 -24.42 28.42 -19.76
N GLY A 205 -23.42 28.78 -20.56
CA GLY A 205 -23.23 28.24 -21.89
C GLY A 205 -22.88 26.73 -21.91
N PRO A 206 -22.92 26.10 -23.09
CA PRO A 206 -22.63 24.68 -23.23
C PRO A 206 -21.17 24.36 -22.89
N PHE A 207 -20.92 23.20 -22.28
CA PHE A 207 -19.58 22.62 -22.09
C PHE A 207 -19.63 21.09 -22.24
N PHE A 208 -18.67 20.48 -22.92
CA PHE A 208 -18.66 19.02 -23.14
C PHE A 208 -18.31 18.27 -21.84
N ILE A 209 -19.12 17.27 -21.51
CA ILE A 209 -18.80 16.25 -20.51
C ILE A 209 -18.18 15.02 -21.19
N GLN A 210 -18.60 14.72 -22.42
CA GLN A 210 -18.12 13.59 -23.19
C GLN A 210 -17.82 14.00 -24.64
N GLN A 211 -16.55 13.90 -25.03
CA GLN A 211 -16.10 14.01 -26.42
C GLN A 211 -16.37 12.70 -27.19
N PRO A 212 -16.56 12.75 -28.52
CA PRO A 212 -16.78 11.56 -29.34
C PRO A 212 -15.50 10.72 -29.52
N VAL A 213 -15.65 9.40 -29.68
CA VAL A 213 -14.54 8.44 -29.79
C VAL A 213 -14.60 7.64 -31.10
N PRO A 214 -13.45 7.32 -31.75
CA PRO A 214 -13.44 6.63 -33.03
C PRO A 214 -14.17 5.29 -33.00
N VAL A 215 -14.94 4.99 -34.05
CA VAL A 215 -15.74 3.76 -34.14
C VAL A 215 -15.39 3.00 -35.42
N VAL A 216 -15.15 1.70 -35.29
CA VAL A 216 -14.96 0.78 -36.42
C VAL A 216 -16.18 -0.15 -36.52
N PHE A 217 -16.92 -0.05 -37.62
CA PHE A 217 -18.06 -0.92 -37.90
C PHE A 217 -17.59 -2.17 -38.66
N ASP A 218 -17.73 -3.35 -38.04
CA ASP A 218 -17.44 -4.63 -38.68
C ASP A 218 -18.63 -5.09 -39.53
N LEU A 219 -18.41 -5.27 -40.84
CA LEU A 219 -19.43 -5.68 -41.80
C LEU A 219 -20.07 -7.05 -41.46
N THR A 220 -19.36 -7.94 -40.76
CA THR A 220 -19.89 -9.24 -40.34
C THR A 220 -20.96 -9.10 -39.24
N ARG A 221 -20.91 -8.03 -38.43
CA ARG A 221 -21.91 -7.73 -37.39
C ARG A 221 -23.25 -7.26 -37.96
N ARG A 222 -23.36 -7.01 -39.27
CA ARG A 222 -24.63 -6.63 -39.91
C ARG A 222 -25.77 -7.64 -39.64
N LYS A 223 -25.45 -8.91 -39.36
CA LYS A 223 -26.44 -9.95 -39.00
C LYS A 223 -26.97 -9.83 -37.56
N THR A 224 -26.22 -9.23 -36.65
CA THR A 224 -26.57 -9.12 -35.22
C THR A 224 -26.97 -7.71 -34.80
N LEU A 225 -26.31 -6.68 -35.34
CA LEU A 225 -26.60 -5.26 -35.10
C LEU A 225 -26.25 -4.42 -36.34
N ASN A 226 -27.27 -3.97 -37.07
CA ASN A 226 -27.11 -3.20 -38.32
C ASN A 226 -27.23 -1.68 -38.10
N GLN A 227 -26.56 -1.17 -37.08
CA GLN A 227 -26.51 0.27 -36.77
C GLN A 227 -25.16 0.63 -36.16
N VAL A 228 -24.73 1.88 -36.35
CA VAL A 228 -23.56 2.45 -35.68
C VAL A 228 -23.96 3.72 -34.95
N THR A 229 -23.35 3.97 -33.78
CA THR A 229 -23.68 5.11 -32.92
C THR A 229 -22.43 5.92 -32.62
N LEU A 230 -22.49 7.22 -32.87
CA LEU A 230 -21.54 8.22 -32.41
C LEU A 230 -22.18 9.00 -31.26
N SER A 231 -21.41 9.37 -30.24
CA SER A 231 -21.92 9.99 -29.02
C SER A 231 -21.10 11.20 -28.64
N CYS A 232 -21.76 12.29 -28.29
CA CYS A 232 -21.15 13.45 -27.67
C CYS A 232 -22.16 14.05 -26.70
N ILE A 233 -21.73 14.48 -25.50
CA ILE A 233 -22.64 14.98 -24.46
C ILE A 233 -22.09 16.29 -23.90
N ALA A 234 -22.94 17.31 -23.86
CA ALA A 234 -22.68 18.61 -23.27
C ALA A 234 -23.70 18.96 -22.18
N ASN A 235 -23.27 19.71 -21.19
CA ASN A 235 -24.13 20.29 -20.16
C ASN A 235 -24.21 21.81 -20.34
N GLY A 236 -25.11 22.47 -19.63
CA GLY A 236 -25.38 23.90 -19.70
C GLY A 236 -26.82 24.18 -19.34
N TYR A 237 -27.12 25.40 -18.89
CA TYR A 237 -28.49 25.81 -18.63
C TYR A 237 -28.81 27.15 -19.31
N PRO A 238 -29.84 27.20 -20.18
CA PRO A 238 -30.75 26.12 -20.57
C PRO A 238 -30.04 24.94 -21.25
N THR A 239 -30.64 23.75 -21.15
CA THR A 239 -30.11 22.50 -21.69
C THR A 239 -29.73 22.67 -23.16
N PRO A 240 -28.50 22.31 -23.58
CA PRO A 240 -28.06 22.54 -24.94
C PRO A 240 -28.75 21.60 -25.95
N GLU A 241 -28.96 22.11 -27.15
CA GLU A 241 -29.36 21.35 -28.32
C GLU A 241 -28.13 20.84 -29.09
N PHE A 242 -28.28 19.72 -29.80
CA PHE A 242 -27.17 19.04 -30.47
C PHE A 242 -27.39 18.95 -31.96
N GLN A 243 -26.33 19.22 -32.73
CA GLN A 243 -26.29 19.06 -34.18
C GLN A 243 -25.05 18.25 -34.56
N TRP A 244 -25.16 17.40 -35.57
CA TRP A 244 -24.04 16.61 -36.08
C TRP A 244 -23.66 17.05 -37.49
N TYR A 245 -22.36 17.04 -37.75
CA TYR A 245 -21.78 17.40 -39.04
C TYR A 245 -20.88 16.26 -39.52
N LYS A 246 -20.90 16.04 -40.83
CA LYS A 246 -19.94 15.19 -41.55
C LYS A 246 -18.94 16.10 -42.26
N GLU A 247 -17.67 15.79 -42.13
CA GLU A 247 -16.60 16.50 -42.81
C GLU A 247 -16.26 15.80 -44.12
N ASP A 248 -16.44 16.53 -45.23
CA ASP A 248 -16.11 16.09 -46.58
C ASP A 248 -15.08 17.07 -47.19
N PHE A 249 -14.20 16.58 -48.07
CA PHE A 249 -13.27 17.44 -48.80
C PHE A 249 -13.86 17.80 -50.18
N GLU A 250 -13.94 19.09 -50.48
CA GLU A 250 -14.35 19.63 -51.78
C GLU A 250 -13.26 20.56 -52.30
N ASN A 251 -12.66 20.26 -53.46
CA ASN A 251 -11.57 21.05 -54.05
C ASN A 251 -10.44 21.37 -53.04
N ASP A 252 -9.99 20.36 -52.29
CA ASP A 252 -8.99 20.44 -51.22
C ASP A 252 -9.35 21.33 -50.02
N GLN A 253 -10.59 21.83 -49.93
CA GLN A 253 -11.11 22.50 -48.74
C GLN A 253 -11.97 21.54 -47.92
N LEU A 254 -11.77 21.54 -46.61
CA LEU A 254 -12.59 20.78 -45.67
C LEU A 254 -13.92 21.49 -45.47
N VAL A 255 -15.02 20.86 -45.88
CA VAL A 255 -16.38 21.37 -45.75
C VAL A 255 -17.15 20.52 -44.74
N SER A 256 -17.78 21.18 -43.78
CA SER A 256 -18.61 20.51 -42.76
C SER A 256 -20.08 20.57 -43.14
N ARG A 257 -20.67 19.42 -43.53
CA ARG A 257 -22.07 19.31 -43.94
C ARG A 257 -22.94 18.85 -42.77
N ARG A 258 -23.97 19.63 -42.43
CA ARG A 258 -24.92 19.30 -41.36
C ARG A 258 -25.75 18.07 -41.72
N ILE A 259 -25.88 17.15 -40.78
CA ILE A 259 -26.75 15.97 -40.88
C ILE A 259 -28.14 16.35 -40.40
N ASP A 260 -29.10 16.34 -41.33
CA ASP A 260 -30.51 16.59 -41.03
C ASP A 260 -31.25 15.24 -40.90
N PRO A 261 -31.70 14.85 -39.68
CA PRO A 261 -32.45 13.62 -39.49
C PRO A 261 -33.83 13.64 -40.19
N LEU A 262 -34.37 14.82 -40.53
CA LEU A 262 -35.65 14.94 -41.23
C LEU A 262 -35.52 14.65 -42.74
N GLN A 263 -34.33 14.82 -43.31
CA GLN A 263 -34.07 14.54 -44.73
C GLN A 263 -33.84 13.06 -45.02
N SER A 264 -33.47 12.25 -44.02
CA SER A 264 -33.15 10.84 -44.20
C SER A 264 -33.55 9.99 -43.00
N GLN A 265 -34.43 9.02 -43.23
CA GLN A 265 -34.87 8.03 -42.22
C GLN A 265 -33.73 7.14 -41.68
N ARG A 266 -32.53 7.21 -42.29
CA ARG A 266 -31.36 6.47 -41.84
C ARG A 266 -30.64 7.10 -40.66
N HIS A 267 -30.86 8.40 -40.39
CA HIS A 267 -30.18 9.12 -39.32
C HIS A 267 -31.16 9.40 -38.17
N THR A 268 -30.72 9.15 -36.95
CA THR A 268 -31.45 9.55 -35.75
C THR A 268 -30.52 10.33 -34.84
N VAL A 269 -30.95 11.53 -34.43
CA VAL A 269 -30.21 12.38 -33.49
C VAL A 269 -31.03 12.53 -32.22
N SER A 270 -30.47 12.16 -31.06
CA SER A 270 -31.15 12.26 -29.77
C SER A 270 -30.15 12.46 -28.63
N GLY A 271 -30.27 13.56 -27.89
CA GLY A 271 -29.45 13.81 -26.69
C GLY A 271 -27.94 13.77 -26.95
N GLY A 272 -27.51 14.24 -28.13
CA GLY A 272 -26.11 14.23 -28.56
C GLY A 272 -25.62 12.93 -29.21
N LEU A 273 -26.47 11.89 -29.28
CA LEU A 273 -26.21 10.67 -30.05
C LEU A 273 -26.57 10.87 -31.52
N LEU A 274 -25.71 10.38 -32.42
CA LEU A 274 -26.01 10.15 -33.84
C LEU A 274 -26.03 8.65 -34.10
N ILE A 275 -27.18 8.13 -34.52
CA ILE A 275 -27.35 6.73 -34.93
C ILE A 275 -27.50 6.68 -36.44
N ILE A 276 -26.63 5.91 -37.10
CA ILE A 276 -26.70 5.64 -38.53
C ILE A 276 -27.18 4.20 -38.73
N ASN A 277 -28.42 4.06 -39.17
CA ASN A 277 -29.02 2.78 -39.50
C ASN A 277 -28.54 2.29 -40.86
N ASN A 278 -28.31 0.97 -40.98
CA ASN A 278 -27.82 0.31 -42.19
C ASN A 278 -26.54 0.96 -42.78
N PRO A 279 -25.45 1.10 -41.99
CA PRO A 279 -24.25 1.82 -42.42
C PRO A 279 -23.64 1.25 -43.72
N GLU A 280 -23.24 2.14 -44.61
CA GLU A 280 -22.64 1.88 -45.93
C GLU A 280 -21.19 2.36 -45.95
N GLU A 281 -20.28 1.48 -46.36
CA GLU A 281 -18.83 1.70 -46.27
C GLU A 281 -18.33 2.94 -47.02
N ILE A 282 -18.81 3.19 -48.23
CA ILE A 282 -18.32 4.30 -49.07
C ILE A 282 -18.91 5.63 -48.59
N ARG A 283 -20.18 5.61 -48.18
CA ARG A 283 -20.96 6.82 -47.94
C ARG A 283 -20.79 7.38 -46.53
N ASP A 284 -20.75 6.48 -45.55
CA ASP A 284 -20.76 6.85 -44.13
C ASP A 284 -19.35 6.81 -43.51
N ARG A 285 -18.34 6.32 -44.25
CA ARG A 285 -16.94 6.47 -43.84
C ARG A 285 -16.56 7.95 -43.91
N GLY A 286 -15.92 8.44 -42.85
CA GLY A 286 -15.50 9.85 -42.79
C GLY A 286 -15.32 10.35 -41.37
N LYS A 287 -15.01 11.65 -41.26
CA LYS A 287 -14.94 12.36 -39.98
C LYS A 287 -16.27 13.03 -39.66
N TYR A 288 -16.59 13.07 -38.38
CA TYR A 288 -17.81 13.65 -37.85
C TYR A 288 -17.48 14.49 -36.62
N HIS A 289 -18.28 15.52 -36.36
CA HIS A 289 -18.24 16.24 -35.09
C HIS A 289 -19.64 16.67 -34.68
N CYS A 290 -19.83 16.94 -33.39
CA CYS A 290 -21.07 17.50 -32.87
C CYS A 290 -20.89 18.98 -32.50
N VAL A 291 -21.97 19.73 -32.56
CA VAL A 291 -22.08 21.09 -32.06
C VAL A 291 -23.16 21.11 -31.00
N ALA A 292 -22.82 21.64 -29.82
CA ALA A 292 -23.76 21.86 -28.72
C ALA A 292 -24.04 23.35 -28.57
N SER A 293 -25.32 23.72 -28.50
CA SER A 293 -25.75 25.13 -28.57
C SER A 293 -26.81 25.44 -27.52
N ASN A 294 -26.73 26.61 -26.90
CA ASN A 294 -27.83 27.21 -26.14
C ASN A 294 -27.84 28.74 -26.34
N GLN A 295 -28.69 29.45 -25.59
CA GLN A 295 -28.84 30.91 -25.74
C GLN A 295 -27.55 31.73 -25.48
N TYR A 296 -26.53 31.16 -24.83
CA TYR A 296 -25.26 31.85 -24.55
C TYR A 296 -24.19 31.59 -25.61
N GLY A 297 -24.42 30.65 -26.54
CA GLY A 297 -23.51 30.37 -27.63
C GLY A 297 -23.44 28.89 -27.98
N SER A 298 -22.48 28.56 -28.84
CA SER A 298 -22.25 27.20 -29.34
C SER A 298 -20.80 26.78 -29.16
N ILE A 299 -20.58 25.47 -28.97
CA ILE A 299 -19.25 24.85 -28.92
C ILE A 299 -19.20 23.62 -29.82
N VAL A 300 -18.03 23.36 -30.40
CA VAL A 300 -17.73 22.26 -31.33
C VAL A 300 -16.90 21.20 -30.62
N SER A 301 -17.21 19.93 -30.84
CA SER A 301 -16.44 18.81 -30.31
C SER A 301 -15.16 18.53 -31.07
N GLU A 302 -14.37 17.60 -30.55
CA GLU A 302 -13.31 16.95 -31.33
C GLU A 302 -13.90 16.17 -32.51
N SER A 303 -13.13 16.10 -33.60
CA SER A 303 -13.49 15.32 -34.79
C SER A 303 -13.24 13.82 -34.57
N VAL A 304 -14.21 13.00 -34.94
CA VAL A 304 -14.20 11.55 -34.76
C VAL A 304 -14.27 10.80 -36.09
N GLN A 305 -13.45 9.76 -36.25
CA GLN A 305 -13.45 8.93 -37.45
C GLN A 305 -14.43 7.75 -37.31
N LEU A 306 -15.32 7.60 -38.30
CA LEU A 306 -16.06 6.36 -38.56
C LEU A 306 -15.37 5.58 -39.68
N SER A 307 -14.99 4.35 -39.37
CA SER A 307 -14.30 3.43 -40.29
C SER A 307 -15.00 2.09 -40.37
N PHE A 308 -14.69 1.31 -41.41
CA PHE A 308 -15.28 0.00 -41.67
C PHE A 308 -14.21 -1.08 -41.64
N GLY A 309 -14.45 -2.12 -40.84
CA GLY A 309 -13.51 -3.21 -40.65
C GLY A 309 -13.65 -4.30 -41.71
N PHE A 310 -12.53 -4.79 -42.23
CA PHE A 310 -12.46 -5.89 -43.19
C PHE A 310 -11.14 -6.66 -43.09
N ILE A 311 -11.15 -7.92 -43.54
CA ILE A 311 -9.95 -8.72 -43.82
C ILE A 311 -10.13 -9.28 -45.24
N GLY A 312 -9.19 -9.02 -46.15
CA GLY A 312 -9.20 -9.51 -47.54
C GLY A 312 -8.79 -10.98 -47.68
N GLU A 313 -8.72 -11.52 -48.90
CA GLU A 313 -8.32 -12.91 -49.15
C GLU A 313 -6.79 -13.08 -49.28
N PHE A 314 -6.24 -14.16 -48.71
CA PHE A 314 -4.83 -14.52 -48.92
C PHE A 314 -4.55 -14.90 -50.39
N ASN A 315 -3.33 -14.62 -50.86
CA ASN A 315 -2.85 -15.22 -52.09
C ASN A 315 -2.67 -16.73 -51.90
N LEU A 316 -3.40 -17.55 -52.66
CA LEU A 316 -3.40 -19.00 -52.52
C LEU A 316 -2.12 -19.69 -53.05
N LYS A 317 -1.24 -18.96 -53.74
CA LYS A 317 0.01 -19.50 -54.31
C LYS A 317 1.22 -18.98 -53.55
N ARG A 318 1.92 -19.89 -52.86
CA ARG A 318 3.14 -19.60 -52.11
C ARG A 318 4.22 -20.66 -52.38
N SER A 319 5.45 -20.23 -52.65
CA SER A 319 6.60 -21.11 -52.92
C SER A 319 7.13 -21.77 -51.65
N SER A 320 7.81 -22.91 -51.80
CA SER A 320 8.52 -23.57 -50.71
C SER A 320 9.73 -22.76 -50.26
N GLU A 321 10.02 -22.78 -48.96
CA GLU A 321 11.18 -22.13 -48.36
C GLU A 321 12.28 -23.15 -48.08
N ASN A 322 13.53 -22.83 -48.45
CA ASN A 322 14.69 -23.68 -48.18
C ASN A 322 15.64 -23.00 -47.19
N GLY A 323 16.27 -23.79 -46.31
CA GLY A 323 17.29 -23.33 -45.37
C GLY A 323 18.35 -24.39 -45.05
N LEU A 324 19.45 -23.94 -44.44
CA LEU A 324 20.55 -24.80 -44.01
C LEU A 324 20.45 -25.09 -42.51
N GLU A 325 20.70 -26.32 -42.10
CA GLU A 325 20.78 -26.71 -40.69
C GLU A 325 21.90 -25.93 -39.97
N HIS A 326 21.60 -25.33 -38.81
CA HIS A 326 22.44 -24.39 -38.05
C HIS A 326 22.59 -22.96 -38.63
N TRP A 327 21.73 -22.58 -39.58
CA TRP A 327 21.58 -21.19 -40.04
C TRP A 327 20.25 -20.61 -39.60
N GLY A 328 20.24 -19.32 -39.34
CA GLY A 328 19.01 -18.60 -39.07
C GLY A 328 18.17 -18.42 -40.33
N LYS A 329 16.85 -18.42 -40.17
CA LYS A 329 15.88 -18.28 -41.25
C LYS A 329 14.72 -17.39 -40.80
N ALA A 330 14.36 -16.43 -41.64
CA ALA A 330 13.11 -15.68 -41.52
C ALA A 330 12.09 -16.22 -42.53
N ILE A 331 10.86 -16.39 -42.08
CA ILE A 331 9.71 -16.79 -42.88
C ILE A 331 8.67 -15.68 -42.75
N TYR A 332 8.43 -14.96 -43.84
CA TYR A 332 7.56 -13.80 -43.82
C TYR A 332 6.08 -14.20 -43.86
N CYS A 333 5.22 -13.51 -43.12
CA CYS A 333 3.78 -13.61 -43.35
C CYS A 333 3.39 -12.54 -44.37
N ASP A 334 2.69 -12.93 -45.43
CA ASP A 334 2.13 -12.01 -46.43
C ASP A 334 0.61 -11.90 -46.18
N PRO A 335 0.16 -11.11 -45.17
CA PRO A 335 -1.26 -11.00 -44.87
C PRO A 335 -2.03 -10.29 -46.00
N PRO A 336 -3.32 -10.58 -46.15
CA PRO A 336 -4.18 -9.82 -47.06
C PRO A 336 -4.36 -8.38 -46.57
N GLN A 337 -4.94 -7.50 -47.39
CA GLN A 337 -5.31 -6.16 -46.93
C GLN A 337 -6.33 -6.24 -45.79
N TYR A 338 -6.15 -5.41 -44.74
CA TYR A 338 -7.01 -5.42 -43.56
C TYR A 338 -7.17 -4.03 -42.95
N PHE A 339 -8.25 -3.87 -42.18
CA PHE A 339 -8.45 -2.77 -41.23
C PHE A 339 -9.48 -3.23 -40.17
N PRO A 340 -9.35 -2.93 -38.87
CA PRO A 340 -8.22 -2.29 -38.18
C PRO A 340 -7.11 -3.34 -37.96
N ASP A 341 -6.25 -3.17 -36.95
CA ASP A 341 -5.12 -4.07 -36.70
C ASP A 341 -5.53 -5.55 -36.53
N ILE A 342 -4.60 -6.44 -36.87
CA ILE A 342 -4.76 -7.90 -36.81
C ILE A 342 -3.69 -8.55 -35.91
N GLN A 343 -4.00 -9.75 -35.42
CA GLN A 343 -3.08 -10.65 -34.71
C GLN A 343 -2.69 -11.82 -35.60
N TYR A 344 -1.47 -12.31 -35.45
CA TYR A 344 -0.88 -13.37 -36.27
C TYR A 344 -0.72 -14.68 -35.50
N TYR A 345 -0.94 -15.80 -36.17
CA TYR A 345 -0.79 -17.14 -35.62
C TYR A 345 -0.14 -18.05 -36.66
N TRP A 346 0.89 -18.79 -36.26
CA TRP A 346 1.53 -19.78 -37.12
C TRP A 346 1.09 -21.20 -36.77
N VAL A 347 0.72 -21.95 -37.79
CA VAL A 347 0.35 -23.36 -37.67
C VAL A 347 1.23 -24.23 -38.56
N ARG A 348 1.41 -25.48 -38.17
CA ARG A 348 2.12 -26.51 -38.93
C ARG A 348 1.32 -27.80 -39.02
N ASP A 349 1.63 -28.64 -40.00
CA ASP A 349 0.93 -29.90 -40.28
C ASP A 349 1.36 -31.09 -39.38
N VAL A 350 2.14 -30.82 -38.33
CA VAL A 350 2.68 -31.82 -37.39
C VAL A 350 2.36 -31.39 -35.95
N PHE A 351 1.93 -32.33 -35.09
CA PHE A 351 1.58 -32.04 -33.69
C PHE A 351 2.81 -31.59 -32.85
N PRO A 352 2.70 -30.53 -32.01
CA PRO A 352 1.56 -29.62 -31.87
C PRO A 352 1.36 -28.75 -33.12
N ASN A 353 0.09 -28.58 -33.52
CA ASN A 353 -0.31 -27.89 -34.75
C ASN A 353 -0.03 -26.38 -34.72
N PHE A 354 0.25 -25.79 -33.55
CA PHE A 354 0.70 -24.40 -33.42
C PHE A 354 2.21 -24.35 -33.30
N VAL A 355 2.82 -23.32 -33.89
CA VAL A 355 4.25 -23.08 -33.71
C VAL A 355 4.47 -22.51 -32.31
N GLU A 356 5.14 -23.28 -31.45
CA GLU A 356 5.51 -22.84 -30.11
C GLU A 356 6.79 -22.01 -30.16
N GLU A 357 6.83 -20.93 -29.39
CA GLU A 357 8.02 -20.09 -29.25
C GLU A 357 8.96 -20.67 -28.20
N ASP A 358 10.24 -20.82 -28.54
CA ASP A 358 11.30 -21.32 -27.66
C ASP A 358 12.56 -20.46 -27.81
N SER A 359 13.69 -20.82 -27.18
CA SER A 359 14.94 -20.04 -27.29
C SER A 359 15.42 -19.83 -28.74
N ARG A 360 15.02 -20.69 -29.68
CA ARG A 360 15.42 -20.72 -31.09
C ARG A 360 14.34 -20.18 -32.04
N THR A 361 13.07 -20.38 -31.73
CA THR A 361 11.92 -20.05 -32.57
C THR A 361 11.18 -18.84 -31.99
N PHE A 362 10.90 -17.83 -32.81
CA PHE A 362 10.31 -16.55 -32.39
C PHE A 362 9.26 -16.08 -33.40
N VAL A 363 8.08 -15.68 -32.93
CA VAL A 363 7.07 -15.01 -33.77
C VAL A 363 7.06 -13.53 -33.42
N SER A 364 7.44 -12.71 -34.39
CA SER A 364 7.49 -11.26 -34.28
C SER A 364 6.08 -10.66 -34.33
N PHE A 365 5.91 -9.47 -33.74
CA PHE A 365 4.62 -8.76 -33.72
C PHE A 365 4.10 -8.41 -35.13
N ASP A 366 5.01 -8.23 -36.10
CA ASP A 366 4.68 -8.07 -37.53
C ASP A 366 4.21 -9.37 -38.22
N GLY A 367 4.12 -10.48 -37.48
CA GLY A 367 3.63 -11.76 -37.98
C GLY A 367 4.70 -12.65 -38.61
N ASN A 368 5.95 -12.21 -38.69
CA ASN A 368 7.02 -13.00 -39.27
C ASN A 368 7.57 -14.05 -38.29
N LEU A 369 7.83 -15.26 -38.80
CA LEU A 369 8.40 -16.38 -38.03
C LEU A 369 9.92 -16.42 -38.23
N TYR A 370 10.67 -16.42 -37.13
CA TYR A 370 12.12 -16.43 -37.12
C TYR A 370 12.65 -17.68 -36.42
N PHE A 371 13.60 -18.35 -37.07
CA PHE A 371 14.44 -19.36 -36.46
C PHE A 371 15.84 -18.78 -36.29
N SER A 372 16.34 -18.69 -35.06
CA SER A 372 17.73 -18.31 -34.77
C SER A 372 18.72 -19.31 -35.37
N SER A 373 18.33 -20.59 -35.43
CA SER A 373 19.05 -21.70 -36.05
C SER A 373 18.02 -22.73 -36.53
N LEU A 374 18.07 -23.16 -37.79
CA LEU A 374 17.23 -24.26 -38.30
C LEU A 374 17.79 -25.61 -37.85
N GLU A 375 16.89 -26.55 -37.56
CA GLU A 375 17.18 -27.95 -37.24
C GLU A 375 16.33 -28.88 -38.10
N ASN A 376 16.75 -30.13 -38.26
CA ASN A 376 16.01 -31.10 -39.08
C ASN A 376 14.54 -31.32 -38.63
N ILE A 377 14.22 -31.06 -37.34
CA ILE A 377 12.86 -31.13 -36.80
C ILE A 377 11.92 -30.03 -37.32
N ASP A 378 12.46 -28.94 -37.88
CA ASP A 378 11.64 -27.83 -38.39
C ASP A 378 11.04 -28.10 -39.76
N ARG A 379 11.46 -29.18 -40.44
CA ARG A 379 10.94 -29.58 -41.75
C ARG A 379 9.45 -29.93 -41.66
N GLY A 380 8.61 -29.23 -42.43
CA GLY A 380 7.16 -29.45 -42.42
C GLY A 380 6.41 -28.45 -43.32
N ARG A 381 5.07 -28.49 -43.30
CA ARG A 381 4.25 -27.48 -43.97
C ARG A 381 3.70 -26.49 -42.97
N TYR A 382 3.90 -25.21 -43.24
CA TYR A 382 3.50 -24.10 -42.38
C TYR A 382 2.42 -23.25 -43.04
N SER A 383 1.59 -22.62 -42.22
CA SER A 383 0.64 -21.59 -42.65
C SER A 383 0.58 -20.44 -41.63
N CYS A 384 0.44 -19.21 -42.13
CA CYS A 384 0.22 -18.02 -41.33
C CYS A 384 -1.28 -17.66 -41.36
N ASN A 385 -1.89 -17.55 -40.18
CA ASN A 385 -3.29 -17.18 -40.01
C ASN A 385 -3.38 -15.82 -39.31
N VAL A 386 -4.44 -15.06 -39.61
CA VAL A 386 -4.67 -13.72 -39.06
C VAL A 386 -6.05 -13.59 -38.46
N GLN A 387 -6.19 -12.77 -37.41
CA GLN A 387 -7.46 -12.47 -36.75
C GLN A 387 -7.58 -10.98 -36.45
N SER A 388 -8.77 -10.39 -36.58
CA SER A 388 -9.00 -8.99 -36.21
C SER A 388 -8.82 -8.77 -34.70
N THR A 389 -8.29 -7.60 -34.32
CA THR A 389 -8.18 -7.20 -32.90
C THR A 389 -9.53 -6.76 -32.30
N VAL A 390 -10.48 -6.31 -33.12
CA VAL A 390 -11.77 -5.76 -32.67
C VAL A 390 -12.95 -6.73 -32.83
N SER A 391 -12.74 -7.84 -33.54
CA SER A 391 -13.76 -8.85 -33.77
C SER A 391 -13.17 -10.26 -33.84
N SER A 392 -14.03 -11.26 -33.72
CA SER A 392 -13.61 -12.67 -33.83
C SER A 392 -13.34 -13.11 -35.27
N ASN A 393 -13.39 -12.20 -36.25
CA ASN A 393 -13.17 -12.53 -37.65
C ASN A 393 -11.69 -12.84 -37.90
N GLY A 394 -11.41 -13.92 -38.64
CA GLY A 394 -10.06 -14.32 -38.98
C GLY A 394 -10.00 -15.07 -40.30
N ARG A 395 -8.79 -15.22 -40.84
CA ARG A 395 -8.53 -15.90 -42.11
C ARG A 395 -7.26 -16.71 -42.04
N ASN A 396 -7.27 -17.84 -42.72
CA ASN A 396 -6.14 -18.76 -42.76
C ASN A 396 -5.37 -18.58 -44.06
N GLY A 397 -4.04 -18.58 -43.96
CA GLY A 397 -3.15 -18.54 -45.13
C GLY A 397 -3.01 -19.90 -45.82
N PRO A 398 -2.38 -19.94 -47.01
CA PRO A 398 -2.07 -21.20 -47.68
C PRO A 398 -0.93 -21.94 -46.97
N PHE A 399 -0.98 -23.28 -46.98
CA PHE A 399 0.14 -24.11 -46.53
C PHE A 399 1.26 -24.19 -47.56
N PHE A 400 2.50 -23.96 -47.14
CA PHE A 400 3.72 -24.11 -47.95
C PHE A 400 4.78 -24.90 -47.20
N SER A 401 5.69 -25.55 -47.93
CA SER A 401 6.72 -26.44 -47.35
C SER A 401 7.99 -25.68 -46.95
N VAL A 402 8.57 -26.04 -45.81
CA VAL A 402 9.90 -25.61 -45.35
C VAL A 402 10.85 -26.81 -45.40
N GLU A 403 11.92 -26.70 -46.19
CA GLU A 403 12.97 -27.73 -46.31
C GLU A 403 14.25 -27.31 -45.58
N VAL A 404 14.84 -28.25 -44.84
CA VAL A 404 16.12 -28.07 -44.13
C VAL A 404 17.16 -29.00 -44.74
N ARG A 405 18.29 -28.43 -45.19
CA ARG A 405 19.41 -29.18 -45.78
C ARG A 405 20.62 -29.14 -44.85
N GLN A 406 21.29 -30.27 -44.69
CA GLN A 406 22.49 -30.37 -43.86
C GLN A 406 23.66 -29.60 -44.49
N HIS A 407 24.50 -28.98 -43.65
CA HIS A 407 25.67 -28.22 -44.09
C HIS A 407 26.83 -28.37 -43.06
N PRO A 408 28.11 -28.44 -43.48
CA PRO A 408 29.23 -28.77 -42.58
C PRO A 408 29.66 -27.66 -41.60
N ASN A 409 29.32 -26.40 -41.88
CA ASN A 409 29.65 -25.27 -41.00
C ASN A 409 28.44 -24.85 -40.14
N TYR A 410 28.52 -23.73 -39.42
CA TYR A 410 27.36 -23.09 -38.79
C TYR A 410 27.44 -21.56 -38.93
N GLN A 411 26.30 -20.88 -38.77
CA GLN A 411 26.24 -19.42 -38.89
C GLN A 411 26.79 -18.70 -37.65
N GLN A 412 27.63 -17.69 -37.85
CA GLN A 412 28.05 -16.76 -36.79
C GLN A 412 26.93 -15.80 -36.41
N LEU A 413 27.00 -15.29 -35.17
CA LEU A 413 25.99 -14.42 -34.60
C LEU A 413 25.81 -13.13 -35.43
N LYS A 414 24.59 -12.88 -35.92
CA LYS A 414 24.23 -11.71 -36.72
C LYS A 414 22.76 -11.35 -36.53
N PHE A 415 22.43 -10.07 -36.42
CA PHE A 415 21.04 -9.62 -36.45
C PHE A 415 20.44 -9.78 -37.86
N PRO A 416 19.20 -10.30 -38.00
CA PRO A 416 18.44 -10.13 -39.23
C PRO A 416 18.25 -8.65 -39.53
N ASN A 417 18.02 -8.33 -40.79
CA ASN A 417 17.77 -6.94 -41.19
C ASN A 417 16.58 -6.38 -40.38
N ASN A 418 16.72 -5.15 -39.91
CA ASN A 418 15.73 -4.38 -39.14
C ASN A 418 15.59 -4.75 -37.65
N PHE A 419 16.42 -5.61 -37.06
CA PHE A 419 16.43 -5.80 -35.60
C PHE A 419 17.55 -5.01 -34.92
N PRO A 420 17.31 -4.44 -33.72
CA PRO A 420 16.06 -4.46 -32.94
C PRO A 420 14.92 -3.60 -33.52
N LYS A 421 13.67 -3.98 -33.27
CA LYS A 421 12.44 -3.32 -33.77
C LYS A 421 11.61 -2.71 -32.63
N SER A 422 10.81 -1.70 -32.95
CA SER A 422 9.77 -1.13 -32.07
C SER A 422 8.37 -1.29 -32.67
N PHE A 423 7.40 -1.61 -31.80
CA PHE A 423 5.99 -1.71 -32.15
C PHE A 423 5.13 -0.93 -31.14
N PRO A 424 4.32 0.05 -31.58
CA PRO A 424 4.39 0.69 -32.91
C PRO A 424 5.73 1.46 -33.09
N GLU A 425 6.08 1.81 -34.34
CA GLU A 425 7.32 2.54 -34.66
C GLU A 425 7.34 3.95 -34.04
N ALA A 426 6.19 4.64 -34.06
CA ALA A 426 5.98 5.95 -33.48
C ALA A 426 4.86 5.88 -32.41
N PRO A 427 5.17 5.42 -31.18
CA PRO A 427 4.19 5.22 -30.13
C PRO A 427 3.65 6.52 -29.56
N ARG A 428 2.39 6.52 -29.13
CA ARG A 428 1.76 7.66 -28.46
C ARG A 428 1.89 7.54 -26.94
N VAL A 429 1.95 8.67 -26.24
CA VAL A 429 1.92 8.69 -24.77
C VAL A 429 0.71 7.90 -24.26
N GLY A 430 0.97 6.96 -23.34
CA GLY A 430 -0.03 6.08 -22.74
C GLY A 430 -0.25 4.75 -23.47
N GLU A 431 0.32 4.55 -24.66
CA GLU A 431 0.31 3.26 -25.35
C GLU A 431 1.37 2.30 -24.78
N ASP A 432 1.20 1.01 -25.05
CA ASP A 432 2.22 0.01 -24.73
C ASP A 432 3.18 -0.12 -25.91
N VAL A 433 4.49 -0.09 -25.64
CA VAL A 433 5.52 -0.23 -26.66
C VAL A 433 6.22 -1.55 -26.49
N ARG A 434 6.23 -2.34 -27.56
CA ARG A 434 6.89 -3.64 -27.62
C ARG A 434 8.16 -3.52 -28.46
N LEU A 435 9.32 -3.68 -27.83
CA LEU A 435 10.60 -3.78 -28.52
C LEU A 435 10.98 -5.24 -28.68
N GLU A 436 11.41 -5.61 -29.87
CA GLU A 436 11.77 -6.99 -30.21
C GLU A 436 13.20 -7.07 -30.70
N CYS A 437 13.89 -8.14 -30.30
CA CYS A 437 15.27 -8.42 -30.68
C CYS A 437 15.47 -9.91 -30.92
N VAL A 438 15.91 -10.28 -32.12
CA VAL A 438 16.25 -11.66 -32.48
C VAL A 438 17.54 -11.66 -33.29
N ALA A 439 18.36 -12.70 -33.14
CA ALA A 439 19.66 -12.85 -33.79
C ALA A 439 19.78 -14.27 -34.36
N PHE A 440 20.40 -14.37 -35.53
CA PHE A 440 20.73 -15.63 -36.18
C PHE A 440 22.10 -16.12 -35.71
N GLY A 441 22.23 -17.42 -35.44
CA GLY A 441 23.50 -18.03 -35.09
C GLY A 441 23.35 -19.33 -34.30
N TYR A 442 24.42 -20.14 -34.34
CA TYR A 442 24.55 -21.36 -33.55
C TYR A 442 25.92 -21.36 -32.81
N PRO A 443 25.99 -21.66 -31.50
CA PRO A 443 24.89 -21.95 -30.57
C PRO A 443 23.88 -20.81 -30.43
N VAL A 444 22.65 -21.16 -30.04
CA VAL A 444 21.53 -20.22 -29.92
C VAL A 444 21.86 -19.13 -28.88
N PRO A 445 21.69 -17.83 -29.21
CA PRO A 445 22.08 -16.74 -28.33
C PRO A 445 21.07 -16.48 -27.20
N ASN A 446 21.54 -15.86 -26.12
CA ASN A 446 20.71 -15.22 -25.10
C ASN A 446 20.71 -13.68 -25.28
N TYR A 447 19.77 -13.00 -24.61
CA TYR A 447 19.52 -11.57 -24.82
C TYR A 447 19.51 -10.79 -23.50
N ASN A 448 19.97 -9.55 -23.58
CA ASN A 448 19.92 -8.57 -22.49
C ASN A 448 19.59 -7.19 -23.03
N TRP A 449 18.71 -6.45 -22.35
CA TRP A 449 18.28 -5.11 -22.71
C TRP A 449 18.88 -4.06 -21.77
N THR A 450 19.35 -2.96 -22.35
CA THR A 450 19.82 -1.77 -21.62
C THR A 450 19.32 -0.51 -22.30
N ARG A 451 19.44 0.65 -21.64
CA ARG A 451 19.10 1.96 -22.22
C ARG A 451 20.32 2.88 -22.12
N LYS A 452 20.58 3.63 -23.18
CA LYS A 452 21.76 4.50 -23.26
C LYS A 452 21.54 5.76 -22.41
N GLY A 453 22.46 6.05 -21.48
CA GLY A 453 22.47 7.27 -20.68
C GLY A 453 21.40 7.37 -19.58
N ALA A 454 20.51 6.39 -19.45
CA ALA A 454 19.48 6.33 -18.42
C ALA A 454 19.15 4.88 -18.05
N PRO A 455 18.68 4.58 -16.83
CA PRO A 455 18.20 3.25 -16.49
C PRO A 455 16.94 2.88 -17.31
N LEU A 456 16.66 1.58 -17.44
CA LEU A 456 15.38 1.12 -17.98
C LEU A 456 14.22 1.68 -17.15
N PRO A 457 13.09 2.07 -17.78
CA PRO A 457 11.93 2.53 -17.04
C PRO A 457 11.45 1.54 -15.97
N LYS A 458 10.84 2.04 -14.90
CA LYS A 458 10.22 1.19 -13.87
C LYS A 458 8.99 0.49 -14.45
N GLY A 459 8.80 -0.78 -14.12
CA GLY A 459 7.62 -1.56 -14.55
C GLY A 459 7.72 -2.17 -15.95
N VAL A 460 8.90 -2.13 -16.57
CA VAL A 460 9.18 -2.79 -17.84
C VAL A 460 9.09 -4.31 -17.69
N ILE A 461 8.50 -4.96 -18.69
CA ILE A 461 8.28 -6.41 -18.70
C ILE A 461 9.19 -7.05 -19.75
N ILE A 462 10.08 -7.93 -19.33
CA ILE A 462 10.93 -8.72 -20.22
C ILE A 462 10.33 -10.11 -20.37
N THR A 463 10.05 -10.52 -21.61
CA THR A 463 9.42 -11.81 -21.92
C THR A 463 10.12 -12.52 -23.07
N ASN A 464 9.66 -13.74 -23.39
CA ASN A 464 10.08 -14.49 -24.57
C ASN A 464 11.60 -14.68 -24.64
N TYR A 465 12.17 -15.34 -23.62
CA TYR A 465 13.62 -15.60 -23.49
C TYR A 465 14.47 -14.31 -23.57
N ASN A 466 13.96 -13.22 -23.00
CA ASN A 466 14.55 -11.88 -23.01
C ASN A 466 14.63 -11.19 -24.39
N ARG A 467 13.97 -11.73 -25.42
CA ARG A 467 13.92 -11.12 -26.77
C ARG A 467 12.98 -9.93 -26.83
N VAL A 468 12.00 -9.86 -25.93
CA VAL A 468 10.94 -8.86 -25.96
C VAL A 468 11.00 -7.99 -24.71
N LEU A 469 11.07 -6.68 -24.91
CA LEU A 469 10.96 -5.65 -23.88
C LEU A 469 9.64 -4.89 -24.07
N VAL A 470 8.73 -4.97 -23.11
CA VAL A 470 7.46 -4.22 -23.14
C VAL A 470 7.55 -3.03 -22.18
N LEU A 471 7.36 -1.83 -22.72
CA LEU A 471 7.22 -0.58 -21.98
C LEU A 471 5.72 -0.29 -21.84
N PRO A 472 5.10 -0.55 -20.67
CA PRO A 472 3.68 -0.29 -20.50
C PRO A 472 3.40 1.21 -20.33
N LYS A 473 2.36 1.73 -20.99
CA LYS A 473 1.88 3.11 -20.90
C LYS A 473 3.00 4.15 -20.97
N VAL A 474 3.69 4.19 -22.10
CA VAL A 474 4.89 5.01 -22.27
C VAL A 474 4.64 6.49 -22.02
N LYS A 475 5.64 7.14 -21.43
CA LYS A 475 5.66 8.58 -21.22
C LYS A 475 6.75 9.23 -22.08
N VAL A 476 6.71 10.55 -22.16
CA VAL A 476 7.76 11.35 -22.82
C VAL A 476 9.15 11.06 -22.21
N GLU A 477 9.22 10.82 -20.89
CA GLU A 477 10.46 10.47 -20.18
C GLU A 477 11.05 9.08 -20.53
N ASP A 478 10.33 8.26 -21.29
CA ASP A 478 10.77 6.93 -21.73
C ASP A 478 11.45 6.96 -23.10
N MET A 479 11.50 8.12 -23.76
CA MET A 479 12.20 8.31 -25.05
C MET A 479 13.71 8.05 -24.96
N GLY A 480 14.28 7.42 -25.97
CA GLY A 480 15.73 7.25 -26.07
C GLY A 480 16.14 5.95 -26.76
N ASP A 481 17.45 5.66 -26.72
CA ASP A 481 18.03 4.50 -27.38
C ASP A 481 18.03 3.28 -26.45
N TYR A 482 17.28 2.25 -26.84
CA TYR A 482 17.24 0.96 -26.18
C TYR A 482 18.15 -0.02 -26.91
N VAL A 483 19.12 -0.57 -26.19
CA VAL A 483 20.17 -1.42 -26.72
C VAL A 483 19.88 -2.87 -26.33
N CYS A 484 19.73 -3.72 -27.33
CA CYS A 484 19.69 -5.17 -27.17
C CYS A 484 21.09 -5.75 -27.42
N ARG A 485 21.57 -6.54 -26.46
CA ARG A 485 22.80 -7.32 -26.56
C ARG A 485 22.45 -8.79 -26.72
N ALA A 486 22.90 -9.40 -27.81
CA ALA A 486 22.78 -10.83 -28.05
C ALA A 486 24.14 -11.50 -27.83
N THR A 487 24.19 -12.57 -27.06
CA THR A 487 25.44 -13.25 -26.69
C THR A 487 25.32 -14.76 -26.87
N ASN A 488 26.36 -15.38 -27.43
CA ASN A 488 26.56 -16.82 -27.38
C ASN A 488 27.88 -17.12 -26.64
N ASP A 489 28.22 -18.40 -26.45
CA ASP A 489 29.41 -18.84 -25.68
C ASP A 489 30.76 -18.32 -26.21
N LYS A 490 30.79 -17.58 -27.33
CA LYS A 490 32.01 -17.11 -28.01
C LYS A 490 32.01 -15.62 -28.35
N VAL A 491 30.86 -15.03 -28.68
CA VAL A 491 30.74 -13.69 -29.29
C VAL A 491 29.50 -12.96 -28.73
N SER A 492 29.63 -11.64 -28.56
CA SER A 492 28.52 -10.74 -28.23
C SER A 492 28.37 -9.69 -29.33
N ILE A 493 27.14 -9.45 -29.77
CA ILE A 493 26.79 -8.35 -30.69
C ILE A 493 25.72 -7.45 -30.05
N GLU A 494 25.68 -6.18 -30.45
CA GLU A 494 24.70 -5.21 -29.95
C GLU A 494 23.98 -4.52 -31.11
N GLY A 495 22.70 -4.22 -30.89
CA GLY A 495 21.88 -3.40 -31.77
C GLY A 495 21.03 -2.46 -30.93
N ALA A 496 20.64 -1.32 -31.49
CA ALA A 496 19.86 -0.31 -30.80
C ALA A 496 18.60 0.06 -31.60
N VAL A 497 17.54 0.41 -30.88
CA VAL A 497 16.31 0.99 -31.41
C VAL A 497 15.98 2.27 -30.65
N THR A 498 15.69 3.34 -31.36
CA THR A 498 15.31 4.63 -30.77
C THR A 498 13.80 4.67 -30.60
N VAL A 499 13.34 4.83 -29.36
CA VAL A 499 11.91 5.04 -29.05
C VAL A 499 11.65 6.55 -29.03
N SER A 500 10.86 7.03 -29.98
CA SER A 500 10.40 8.42 -30.07
C SER A 500 8.90 8.49 -29.84
N VAL A 501 8.48 9.02 -28.71
CA VAL A 501 7.08 9.04 -28.28
C VAL A 501 6.41 10.31 -28.79
N GLN A 502 5.25 10.16 -29.42
CA GLN A 502 4.39 11.23 -29.86
C GLN A 502 3.34 11.56 -28.79
N ALA A 503 2.88 12.81 -28.73
CA ALA A 503 1.87 13.24 -27.76
C ALA A 503 0.78 14.05 -28.46
N THR A 504 -0.48 13.66 -28.26
CA THR A 504 -1.62 14.49 -28.66
C THR A 504 -1.63 15.79 -27.84
N PRO A 505 -2.22 16.90 -28.33
CA PRO A 505 -2.33 18.11 -27.55
C PRO A 505 -3.01 17.85 -26.20
N VAL A 506 -2.47 18.41 -25.11
CA VAL A 506 -3.03 18.36 -23.76
C VAL A 506 -2.92 19.77 -23.18
N PHE A 507 -4.06 20.39 -22.84
CA PHE A 507 -4.07 21.74 -22.30
C PHE A 507 -3.33 21.80 -20.96
N THR A 508 -2.24 22.58 -20.93
CA THR A 508 -1.51 22.98 -19.74
C THR A 508 -2.13 24.24 -19.12
N ILE A 509 -2.75 25.09 -19.96
CA ILE A 509 -3.58 26.24 -19.59
C ILE A 509 -4.90 26.13 -20.36
N PRO A 510 -5.97 25.58 -19.75
CA PRO A 510 -7.29 25.56 -20.39
C PRO A 510 -7.96 26.93 -20.27
N LEU A 511 -8.84 27.24 -21.22
CA LEU A 511 -9.79 28.33 -21.10
C LEU A 511 -10.76 28.09 -19.92
N GLY A 512 -11.00 29.15 -19.16
CA GLY A 512 -12.03 29.21 -18.14
C GLY A 512 -13.01 30.35 -18.42
N ASP A 513 -14.20 30.25 -17.83
CA ASP A 513 -15.23 31.28 -17.91
C ASP A 513 -14.74 32.59 -17.30
N MET A 514 -14.93 33.71 -18.01
CA MET A 514 -14.52 35.05 -17.58
C MET A 514 -15.72 35.97 -17.39
N HIS A 515 -15.67 36.74 -16.31
CA HIS A 515 -16.73 37.61 -15.83
C HIS A 515 -16.21 39.03 -15.65
N MET A 516 -16.17 39.82 -16.72
CA MET A 516 -15.38 41.06 -16.76
C MET A 516 -16.27 42.30 -16.79
N ASP A 517 -15.70 43.44 -16.40
CA ASP A 517 -16.39 44.73 -16.48
C ASP A 517 -16.45 45.24 -17.92
N ARG A 518 -17.51 45.96 -18.27
CA ARG A 518 -17.57 46.65 -19.57
C ARG A 518 -16.44 47.68 -19.67
N GLY A 519 -15.71 47.62 -20.78
CA GLY A 519 -14.63 48.53 -21.14
C GLY A 519 -13.24 48.05 -20.72
N GLU A 520 -13.14 46.97 -19.94
CA GLU A 520 -11.88 46.30 -19.66
C GLU A 520 -11.34 45.59 -20.90
N ASP A 521 -10.06 45.20 -20.85
CA ASP A 521 -9.41 44.42 -21.91
C ASP A 521 -9.35 42.95 -21.49
N LEU A 522 -9.96 42.06 -22.27
CA LEU A 522 -9.83 40.62 -22.08
C LEU A 522 -8.46 40.16 -22.57
N LEU A 523 -7.80 39.35 -21.75
CA LEU A 523 -6.64 38.55 -22.14
C LEU A 523 -6.91 37.09 -21.79
N TRP A 524 -7.12 36.27 -22.81
CA TRP A 524 -7.17 34.82 -22.65
C TRP A 524 -5.89 34.19 -23.17
N THR A 525 -5.30 33.32 -22.36
CA THR A 525 -4.20 32.44 -22.75
C THR A 525 -4.68 31.00 -22.70
N CYS A 526 -4.35 30.24 -23.73
CA CYS A 526 -4.76 28.87 -23.89
C CYS A 526 -3.58 28.07 -24.42
N GLU A 527 -2.96 27.26 -23.58
CA GLU A 527 -1.72 26.56 -23.90
C GLU A 527 -1.91 25.06 -23.79
N ALA A 528 -1.35 24.32 -24.73
CA ALA A 528 -1.34 22.87 -24.77
C ALA A 528 0.05 22.33 -25.12
N PHE A 529 0.42 21.24 -24.48
CA PHE A 529 1.61 20.46 -24.79
C PHE A 529 1.27 19.37 -25.81
N GLY A 530 2.14 19.14 -26.79
CA GLY A 530 2.01 18.06 -27.76
C GLY A 530 3.34 17.81 -28.47
N ILE A 531 3.51 16.60 -29.03
CA ILE A 531 4.67 16.21 -29.84
C ILE A 531 4.13 15.56 -31.12
N PRO A 532 4.36 16.15 -32.31
CA PRO A 532 5.04 17.44 -32.55
C PRO A 532 4.27 18.65 -32.02
N ASP A 533 4.90 19.82 -32.17
CA ASP A 533 4.42 21.12 -31.69
C ASP A 533 2.96 21.42 -32.09
N VAL A 534 2.29 22.16 -31.22
CA VAL A 534 0.85 22.42 -31.28
C VAL A 534 0.57 23.76 -31.96
N ASN A 535 -0.36 23.74 -32.92
CA ASN A 535 -0.94 24.92 -33.55
C ASN A 535 -2.28 25.30 -32.90
N TYR A 536 -2.53 26.60 -32.79
CA TYR A 536 -3.71 27.15 -32.13
C TYR A 536 -4.65 27.87 -33.11
N GLN A 537 -5.94 27.74 -32.89
CA GLN A 537 -6.97 28.48 -33.60
C GLN A 537 -8.10 28.88 -32.64
N TRP A 538 -8.54 30.13 -32.71
CA TRP A 538 -9.63 30.63 -31.87
C TRP A 538 -10.96 30.50 -32.59
N LEU A 539 -11.99 30.10 -31.85
CA LEU A 539 -13.36 30.01 -32.32
C LEU A 539 -14.26 30.85 -31.42
N ARG A 540 -15.28 31.46 -32.03
CA ARG A 540 -16.36 32.18 -31.37
C ARG A 540 -17.69 31.55 -31.80
N ASN A 541 -18.48 31.10 -30.82
CA ASN A 541 -19.75 30.40 -31.03
C ASN A 541 -19.63 29.25 -32.04
N GLY A 542 -18.53 28.49 -31.97
CA GLY A 542 -18.24 27.36 -32.84
C GLY A 542 -17.78 27.71 -34.26
N GLN A 543 -17.57 28.98 -34.58
CA GLN A 543 -17.02 29.42 -35.87
C GLN A 543 -15.59 29.94 -35.69
N VAL A 544 -14.72 29.73 -36.68
CA VAL A 544 -13.35 30.22 -36.64
C VAL A 544 -13.36 31.75 -36.56
N LEU A 545 -12.65 32.27 -35.56
CA LEU A 545 -12.44 33.70 -35.36
C LEU A 545 -11.31 34.16 -36.28
N ASP A 546 -11.67 34.47 -37.54
CA ASP A 546 -10.74 34.97 -38.54
C ASP A 546 -10.71 36.51 -38.55
N PRO A 547 -9.57 37.15 -38.21
CA PRO A 547 -9.41 38.60 -38.23
C PRO A 547 -9.83 39.27 -39.55
N PHE A 548 -9.72 38.59 -40.69
CA PHE A 548 -10.08 39.15 -42.00
C PHE A 548 -11.59 39.19 -42.26
N THR A 549 -12.35 38.34 -41.58
CA THR A 549 -13.82 38.26 -41.71
C THR A 549 -14.58 39.11 -40.69
N LEU A 550 -13.89 39.61 -39.66
CA LEU A 550 -14.48 40.51 -38.65
C LEU A 550 -14.97 41.83 -39.26
N GLU A 551 -16.00 42.41 -38.66
CA GLU A 551 -16.45 43.76 -38.97
C GLU A 551 -15.32 44.79 -38.76
N PRO A 552 -15.27 45.90 -39.51
CA PRO A 552 -14.18 46.87 -39.44
C PRO A 552 -13.88 47.38 -38.01
N GLY A 553 -14.91 47.58 -37.18
CA GLY A 553 -14.75 48.03 -35.79
C GLY A 553 -14.20 46.98 -34.82
N ASP A 554 -14.25 45.69 -35.18
CA ASP A 554 -13.72 44.60 -34.36
C ASP A 554 -12.28 44.23 -34.76
N ARG A 555 -11.88 44.49 -36.01
CA ARG A 555 -10.52 44.21 -36.52
C ARG A 555 -9.40 44.89 -35.72
N GLU A 556 -9.66 46.07 -35.16
CA GLU A 556 -8.69 46.81 -34.35
C GLU A 556 -8.74 46.44 -32.85
N ARG A 557 -9.81 45.77 -32.40
CA ARG A 557 -10.01 45.39 -30.99
C ARG A 557 -9.61 43.96 -30.69
N TYR A 558 -9.83 43.06 -31.65
CA TYR A 558 -9.54 41.63 -31.54
C TYR A 558 -8.12 41.36 -32.03
N GLU A 559 -7.31 40.77 -31.17
CA GLU A 559 -5.93 40.43 -31.47
C GLU A 559 -5.67 38.97 -31.10
N THR A 560 -5.45 38.12 -32.11
CA THR A 560 -5.11 36.70 -31.95
C THR A 560 -3.63 36.49 -32.25
N ARG A 561 -2.87 36.01 -31.28
CA ARG A 561 -1.45 35.64 -31.43
C ARG A 561 -1.27 34.20 -30.93
N GLU A 562 -1.27 33.24 -31.85
CA GLU A 562 -1.17 31.80 -31.53
C GLU A 562 -2.13 31.40 -30.38
N ASN A 563 -1.57 31.16 -29.20
CA ASN A 563 -2.20 30.66 -27.99
C ASN A 563 -2.84 31.78 -27.13
N VAL A 564 -2.86 33.03 -27.61
CA VAL A 564 -3.40 34.21 -26.91
C VAL A 564 -4.49 34.91 -27.72
N LEU A 565 -5.58 35.27 -27.05
CA LEU A 565 -6.64 36.14 -27.57
C LEU A 565 -6.78 37.37 -26.68
N ILE A 566 -6.67 38.55 -27.28
CA ILE A 566 -6.93 39.84 -26.64
C ILE A 566 -8.17 40.46 -27.28
N ILE A 567 -9.10 40.95 -26.45
CA ILE A 567 -10.24 41.75 -26.90
C ILE A 567 -10.22 43.06 -26.12
N ARG A 568 -9.92 44.16 -26.80
CA ARG A 568 -9.86 45.48 -26.16
C ARG A 568 -11.23 46.12 -26.04
N LYS A 569 -11.45 46.83 -24.94
CA LYS A 569 -12.69 47.56 -24.64
C LYS A 569 -13.94 46.70 -24.81
N LEU A 570 -14.12 45.76 -23.89
CA LEU A 570 -15.23 44.81 -23.89
C LEU A 570 -16.61 45.50 -23.97
N ASP A 571 -17.44 45.04 -24.91
CA ASP A 571 -18.81 45.49 -25.14
C ASP A 571 -19.79 44.30 -24.96
N PRO A 572 -20.77 44.39 -24.02
CA PRO A 572 -21.69 43.28 -23.74
C PRO A 572 -22.53 42.85 -24.93
N GLU A 573 -22.92 43.77 -25.83
CA GLU A 573 -23.76 43.43 -26.98
C GLU A 573 -22.95 42.75 -28.10
N ARG A 574 -21.64 43.02 -28.16
CA ARG A 574 -20.77 42.58 -29.26
C ARG A 574 -19.88 41.40 -28.91
N ASP A 575 -19.48 41.24 -27.64
CA ASP A 575 -18.39 40.34 -27.26
C ASP A 575 -18.85 39.17 -26.37
N GLN A 576 -20.04 39.21 -25.76
CA GLN A 576 -20.56 38.07 -25.00
C GLN A 576 -20.82 36.86 -25.91
N ALA A 577 -20.11 35.76 -25.64
CA ALA A 577 -20.21 34.54 -26.43
C ALA A 577 -19.52 33.36 -25.71
N MET A 578 -19.68 32.17 -26.30
CA MET A 578 -18.79 31.05 -26.05
C MET A 578 -17.56 31.15 -26.94
N TYR A 579 -16.38 31.07 -26.35
CA TYR A 579 -15.13 31.01 -27.09
C TYR A 579 -14.48 29.65 -26.90
N GLN A 580 -13.81 29.16 -27.94
CA GLN A 580 -12.99 27.97 -27.87
C GLN A 580 -11.61 28.23 -28.41
N CYS A 581 -10.62 27.63 -27.77
CA CYS A 581 -9.28 27.52 -28.28
C CYS A 581 -9.09 26.08 -28.77
N LYS A 582 -8.83 25.94 -30.06
CA LYS A 582 -8.48 24.70 -30.73
C LYS A 582 -6.97 24.54 -30.71
N ALA A 583 -6.49 23.54 -30.00
CA ALA A 583 -5.09 23.11 -30.00
C ALA A 583 -4.96 21.85 -30.86
N SER A 584 -4.13 21.88 -31.89
CA SER A 584 -4.02 20.78 -32.85
C SER A 584 -2.57 20.48 -33.22
N ASN A 585 -2.25 19.21 -33.43
CA ASN A 585 -1.02 18.80 -34.10
C ASN A 585 -1.36 17.77 -35.19
N GLN A 586 -0.34 17.19 -35.84
CA GLN A 586 -0.54 16.21 -36.92
C GLN A 586 -1.31 14.93 -36.49
N ILE A 587 -1.58 14.75 -35.20
CA ILE A 587 -2.15 13.53 -34.61
C ILE A 587 -3.60 13.73 -34.19
N ALA A 588 -3.87 14.83 -33.48
CA ALA A 588 -5.18 15.11 -32.92
C ALA A 588 -5.42 16.62 -32.76
N GLU A 589 -6.70 16.97 -32.65
CA GLU A 589 -7.17 18.29 -32.25
C GLU A 589 -7.94 18.19 -30.94
N ARG A 590 -7.81 19.20 -30.09
CA ARG A 590 -8.47 19.31 -28.79
C ARG A 590 -9.02 20.71 -28.63
N TYR A 591 -10.11 20.83 -27.88
CA TYR A 591 -10.75 22.12 -27.63
C TYR A 591 -10.82 22.41 -26.14
N SER A 592 -10.52 23.65 -25.77
CA SER A 592 -10.86 24.21 -24.47
C SER A 592 -11.88 25.31 -24.69
N SER A 593 -12.91 25.40 -23.84
CA SER A 593 -14.01 26.36 -23.98
C SER A 593 -14.13 27.26 -22.75
N GLY A 594 -14.48 28.53 -22.96
CA GLY A 594 -14.83 29.47 -21.89
C GLY A 594 -15.95 30.41 -22.31
N GLN A 595 -16.87 30.68 -21.39
CA GLN A 595 -17.91 31.68 -21.55
C GLN A 595 -17.38 33.07 -21.17
N LEU A 596 -17.56 34.07 -22.04
CA LEU A 596 -17.36 35.47 -21.67
C LEU A 596 -18.69 36.10 -21.27
N ARG A 597 -18.78 36.59 -20.03
CA ARG A 597 -19.90 37.41 -19.54
C ARG A 597 -19.38 38.77 -19.12
N ILE A 598 -19.98 39.81 -19.69
CA ILE A 598 -19.62 41.20 -19.41
C ILE A 598 -20.66 41.78 -18.45
N LEU A 599 -20.20 42.46 -17.41
CA LEU A 599 -21.00 42.86 -16.27
C LEU A 599 -21.13 44.38 -16.18
N ASP A 600 -22.36 44.81 -15.93
CA ASP A 600 -22.75 46.18 -15.60
C ASP A 600 -23.76 46.15 -14.45
N ILE A 601 -23.29 45.81 -13.25
CA ILE A 601 -24.14 45.70 -12.06
C ILE A 601 -23.81 46.81 -11.04
N LYS A 602 -24.84 47.50 -10.57
CA LYS A 602 -24.71 48.38 -9.41
C LYS A 602 -24.31 47.56 -8.17
N PRO A 603 -23.66 48.16 -7.16
CA PRO A 603 -23.30 47.45 -5.94
C PRO A 603 -24.53 46.84 -5.27
N SER A 604 -24.37 45.64 -4.73
CA SER A 604 -25.43 44.91 -4.02
C SER A 604 -24.86 44.10 -2.87
N PHE A 605 -25.40 44.30 -1.68
CA PHE A 605 -25.09 43.52 -0.48
C PHE A 605 -26.05 42.34 -0.26
N ALA A 606 -26.91 42.00 -1.23
CA ALA A 606 -27.95 40.99 -1.06
C ALA A 606 -27.41 39.59 -0.71
N LYS A 607 -26.25 39.20 -1.28
CA LYS A 607 -25.63 37.89 -1.00
C LYS A 607 -24.62 37.90 0.13
N LYS A 608 -23.88 39.00 0.26
CA LYS A 608 -22.81 39.17 1.23
C LYS A 608 -23.04 40.44 2.04
N PRO A 609 -24.13 40.49 2.83
CA PRO A 609 -24.33 41.62 3.74
C PRO A 609 -23.20 41.63 4.77
N LEU A 610 -22.96 42.80 5.36
CA LEU A 610 -22.12 42.86 6.56
C LEU A 610 -22.74 41.97 7.64
N GLU A 611 -21.88 41.31 8.42
CA GLU A 611 -22.31 40.57 9.59
C GLU A 611 -23.03 41.51 10.55
N SER A 612 -24.16 41.06 11.09
CA SER A 612 -25.01 41.89 11.96
C SER A 612 -24.28 42.31 13.23
N ASP A 613 -23.51 41.39 13.82
CA ASP A 613 -22.69 41.62 15.00
C ASP A 613 -21.27 41.10 14.75
N ILE A 614 -20.29 42.00 14.86
CA ILE A 614 -18.87 41.75 14.67
C ILE A 614 -18.18 41.91 16.02
N TYR A 615 -17.54 40.87 16.50
CA TYR A 615 -16.88 40.88 17.81
C TYR A 615 -15.40 41.22 17.67
N ALA A 616 -14.93 42.19 18.45
CA ALA A 616 -13.53 42.62 18.45
C ALA A 616 -12.95 42.66 19.86
N ALA A 617 -11.65 42.39 19.95
CA ALA A 617 -10.89 42.40 21.19
C ALA A 617 -10.37 43.80 21.52
N ASP A 618 -10.56 44.28 22.75
CA ASP A 618 -9.89 45.51 23.21
C ASP A 618 -8.36 45.35 23.13
N GLY A 619 -7.68 46.30 22.48
CA GLY A 619 -6.24 46.25 22.18
C GLY A 619 -5.82 45.31 21.04
N GLY A 620 -6.75 44.55 20.46
CA GLY A 620 -6.50 43.67 19.31
C GLY A 620 -6.62 44.36 17.95
N ASN A 621 -6.81 43.58 16.89
CA ASN A 621 -7.15 44.07 15.56
C ASN A 621 -8.46 43.42 15.07
N VAL A 622 -9.19 44.12 14.20
CA VAL A 622 -10.36 43.56 13.51
C VAL A 622 -10.41 44.08 12.08
N THR A 623 -10.74 43.20 11.14
CA THR A 623 -10.99 43.56 9.75
C THR A 623 -12.44 43.30 9.44
N ILE A 624 -13.18 44.37 9.14
CA ILE A 624 -14.58 44.28 8.76
C ILE A 624 -14.65 44.09 7.24
N ALA A 625 -15.14 42.93 6.82
CA ALA A 625 -15.30 42.60 5.42
C ALA A 625 -16.43 43.44 4.79
N CYS A 626 -16.14 44.05 3.65
CA CYS A 626 -17.12 44.70 2.78
C CYS A 626 -16.90 44.21 1.35
N ASN A 627 -17.79 43.32 0.90
CA ASN A 627 -17.68 42.58 -0.35
C ASN A 627 -19.02 42.60 -1.14
N PRO A 628 -19.50 43.77 -1.58
CA PRO A 628 -20.68 43.83 -2.42
C PRO A 628 -20.41 43.15 -3.78
N GLU A 629 -21.45 42.59 -4.40
CA GLU A 629 -21.38 42.27 -5.82
C GLU A 629 -21.52 43.56 -6.62
N ALA A 630 -20.51 43.91 -7.42
CA ALA A 630 -20.46 45.18 -8.16
C ALA A 630 -19.57 45.03 -9.40
N ALA A 631 -19.97 45.67 -10.50
CA ALA A 631 -19.22 45.71 -11.75
C ALA A 631 -19.56 47.00 -12.51
N PRO A 632 -18.63 47.96 -12.66
CA PRO A 632 -17.23 47.93 -12.24
C PRO A 632 -16.99 47.97 -10.73
N ARG A 633 -15.73 47.71 -10.33
CA ARG A 633 -15.24 47.86 -8.95
C ARG A 633 -15.75 49.19 -8.34
N PRO A 634 -16.41 49.15 -7.17
CA PRO A 634 -16.98 50.34 -6.56
C PRO A 634 -15.93 51.10 -5.75
N LYS A 635 -16.19 52.38 -5.50
CA LYS A 635 -15.53 53.17 -4.47
C LYS A 635 -16.21 52.89 -3.13
N TYR A 636 -15.40 52.71 -2.09
CA TYR A 636 -15.86 52.40 -0.75
C TYR A 636 -15.82 53.62 0.16
N MET A 637 -16.86 53.79 0.96
CA MET A 637 -16.96 54.79 2.01
C MET A 637 -17.46 54.12 3.28
N TRP A 638 -16.73 54.29 4.39
CA TRP A 638 -17.11 53.75 5.69
C TRP A 638 -17.64 54.85 6.61
N ARG A 639 -18.71 54.54 7.36
CA ARG A 639 -19.26 55.40 8.41
C ARG A 639 -19.32 54.65 9.73
N LYS A 640 -18.97 55.32 10.83
CA LYS A 640 -19.23 54.86 12.20
C LYS A 640 -20.30 55.75 12.82
N ASP A 641 -21.39 55.15 13.27
CA ASP A 641 -22.51 55.84 13.93
C ASP A 641 -23.02 57.05 13.11
N GLY A 642 -23.00 56.91 11.77
CA GLY A 642 -23.40 57.95 10.82
C GLY A 642 -22.29 58.90 10.34
N PHE A 643 -21.12 58.92 11.00
CA PHE A 643 -20.01 59.81 10.65
C PHE A 643 -18.99 59.13 9.73
N THR A 644 -18.60 59.78 8.64
CA THR A 644 -17.61 59.27 7.69
C THR A 644 -16.24 59.11 8.33
N ILE A 645 -15.64 57.94 8.17
CA ILE A 645 -14.29 57.64 8.61
C ILE A 645 -13.31 58.19 7.56
N GLY A 646 -12.39 59.07 7.97
CA GLY A 646 -11.35 59.63 7.10
C GLY A 646 -10.20 58.65 6.81
N SER A 647 -9.37 58.97 5.83
CA SER A 647 -8.17 58.20 5.50
C SER A 647 -7.04 58.48 6.51
N GLY A 648 -6.70 57.50 7.36
CA GLY A 648 -5.51 57.52 8.22
C GLY A 648 -5.77 57.33 9.71
N GLY A 649 -4.72 56.93 10.45
CA GLY A 649 -4.77 56.59 11.86
C GLY A 649 -4.99 55.09 12.10
N ARG A 650 -5.67 54.73 13.19
CA ARG A 650 -5.92 53.34 13.59
C ARG A 650 -7.03 52.62 12.80
N ARG A 651 -7.81 53.36 12.00
CA ARG A 651 -8.90 52.84 11.15
C ARG A 651 -8.50 53.08 9.68
N ILE A 652 -8.28 52.00 8.94
CA ILE A 652 -7.69 52.02 7.60
C ILE A 652 -8.63 51.29 6.63
N ILE A 653 -9.03 51.96 5.56
CA ILE A 653 -9.79 51.34 4.47
C ILE A 653 -8.77 50.71 3.50
N LEU A 654 -8.81 49.38 3.37
CA LEU A 654 -7.95 48.62 2.47
C LEU A 654 -8.40 48.81 1.01
N PRO A 655 -7.51 48.60 0.01
CA PRO A 655 -7.89 48.65 -1.41
C PRO A 655 -9.03 47.72 -1.80
N SER A 656 -9.18 46.59 -1.09
CA SER A 656 -10.29 45.64 -1.25
C SER A 656 -11.65 46.20 -0.80
N GLY A 657 -11.68 47.33 -0.09
CA GLY A 657 -12.88 47.92 0.51
C GLY A 657 -13.10 47.54 1.97
N HIS A 658 -12.31 46.62 2.51
CA HIS A 658 -12.36 46.20 3.91
C HIS A 658 -11.90 47.30 4.87
N LEU A 659 -12.49 47.37 6.06
CA LEU A 659 -12.06 48.29 7.12
C LEU A 659 -11.22 47.55 8.15
N LEU A 660 -9.93 47.86 8.21
CA LEU A 660 -9.02 47.41 9.26
C LEU A 660 -9.02 48.39 10.43
N ILE A 661 -9.21 47.91 11.64
CA ILE A 661 -9.05 48.68 12.88
C ILE A 661 -7.92 48.05 13.68
N ASN A 662 -6.85 48.81 13.94
CA ASN A 662 -5.68 48.36 14.69
C ASN A 662 -4.92 49.55 15.35
N PRO A 663 -4.80 49.60 16.69
CA PRO A 663 -5.45 48.75 17.67
C PRO A 663 -6.92 49.14 17.89
N VAL A 664 -7.76 48.14 18.18
CA VAL A 664 -9.16 48.30 18.58
C VAL A 664 -9.21 48.87 20.00
N SER A 665 -10.16 49.76 20.29
CA SER A 665 -10.49 50.17 21.66
C SER A 665 -11.99 50.06 21.93
N LEU A 666 -12.39 50.09 23.21
CA LEU A 666 -13.82 50.09 23.62
C LEU A 666 -14.68 51.17 22.92
N GLU A 667 -14.09 52.31 22.54
CA GLU A 667 -14.77 53.39 21.79
C GLU A 667 -15.09 53.03 20.33
N ASP A 668 -14.50 51.95 19.81
CA ASP A 668 -14.84 51.44 18.48
C ASP A 668 -16.18 50.71 18.47
N SER A 669 -16.79 50.41 19.62
CA SER A 669 -18.14 49.84 19.60
C SER A 669 -19.14 50.83 18.99
N GLY A 670 -20.02 50.33 18.12
CA GLY A 670 -20.96 51.14 17.36
C GLY A 670 -21.39 50.50 16.06
N ASN A 671 -22.23 51.18 15.30
CA ASN A 671 -22.71 50.71 14.00
C ASN A 671 -21.77 51.18 12.89
N PHE A 672 -21.22 50.24 12.14
CA PHE A 672 -20.40 50.51 10.97
C PHE A 672 -21.19 50.24 9.70
N THR A 673 -21.24 51.24 8.83
CA THR A 673 -21.89 51.15 7.53
C THR A 673 -20.83 51.20 6.44
N CYS A 674 -20.76 50.17 5.62
CA CYS A 674 -20.03 50.22 4.36
C CYS A 674 -20.98 50.70 3.26
N THR A 675 -20.62 51.76 2.57
CA THR A 675 -21.30 52.23 1.35
C THR A 675 -20.38 52.00 0.16
N ALA A 676 -20.89 51.31 -0.85
CA ALA A 676 -20.18 51.04 -2.09
C ALA A 676 -20.89 51.73 -3.24
N GLU A 677 -20.13 52.43 -4.09
CA GLU A 677 -20.66 53.22 -5.20
C GLU A 677 -19.89 52.97 -6.49
N ASN A 678 -20.59 52.66 -7.57
CA ASN A 678 -20.03 52.65 -8.93
C ASN A 678 -20.90 53.49 -9.87
N ARG A 679 -20.54 53.56 -11.16
CA ARG A 679 -21.26 54.37 -12.16
C ARG A 679 -22.73 53.99 -12.37
N PHE A 680 -23.17 52.84 -11.87
CA PHE A 680 -24.55 52.33 -11.99
C PHE A 680 -25.39 52.54 -10.73
N GLY A 681 -24.78 53.03 -9.65
CA GLY A 681 -25.47 53.38 -8.41
C GLY A 681 -24.66 53.01 -7.17
N SER A 682 -25.34 53.01 -6.03
CA SER A 682 -24.76 52.66 -4.74
C SER A 682 -25.68 51.75 -3.95
N ASP A 683 -25.07 51.00 -3.03
CA ASP A 683 -25.76 50.24 -2.00
C ASP A 683 -24.95 50.33 -0.70
N SER A 684 -25.58 50.02 0.42
CA SER A 684 -24.94 50.06 1.72
C SER A 684 -25.42 48.94 2.62
N SER A 685 -24.51 48.42 3.43
CA SER A 685 -24.84 47.43 4.46
C SER A 685 -24.21 47.86 5.79
N THR A 686 -24.90 47.56 6.89
CA THR A 686 -24.54 48.01 8.24
C THR A 686 -24.41 46.79 9.14
N GLY A 687 -23.31 46.75 9.90
CA GLY A 687 -23.06 45.78 10.96
C GLY A 687 -22.69 46.49 12.26
N ARG A 688 -22.92 45.85 13.39
CA ARG A 688 -22.59 46.39 14.71
C ARG A 688 -21.28 45.80 15.21
N VAL A 689 -20.30 46.65 15.54
CA VAL A 689 -19.08 46.21 16.19
C VAL A 689 -19.27 46.23 17.70
N ILE A 690 -19.01 45.09 18.33
CA ILE A 690 -19.08 44.88 19.78
C ILE A 690 -17.66 44.61 20.26
N VAL A 691 -17.09 45.57 20.99
CA VAL A 691 -15.75 45.44 21.56
C VAL A 691 -15.88 44.86 22.96
N LEU A 692 -15.23 43.72 23.16
CA LEU A 692 -15.28 42.96 24.40
C LEU A 692 -13.89 42.89 25.03
N ARG A 693 -13.84 42.81 26.35
CA ARG A 693 -12.58 42.58 27.05
C ARG A 693 -12.17 41.10 26.94
N GLY A 694 -10.88 40.86 26.81
CA GLY A 694 -10.31 39.52 26.85
C GLY A 694 -10.54 38.83 28.21
N PRO A 695 -10.34 37.50 28.28
CA PRO A 695 -10.46 36.77 29.53
C PRO A 695 -9.43 37.26 30.57
N VAL A 696 -9.76 37.10 31.86
CA VAL A 696 -8.87 37.37 33.00
C VAL A 696 -8.79 36.14 33.91
N PHE A 697 -7.63 35.85 34.51
CA PHE A 697 -7.53 34.74 35.46
C PHE A 697 -8.22 35.09 36.79
N ILE A 698 -9.03 34.14 37.29
CA ILE A 698 -9.61 34.15 38.65
C ILE A 698 -8.72 33.32 39.58
N GLU A 699 -8.17 32.20 39.09
CA GLU A 699 -7.35 31.26 39.85
C GLU A 699 -6.23 30.73 38.95
N GLU A 700 -4.99 30.79 39.45
CA GLU A 700 -3.79 30.31 38.74
C GLU A 700 -3.12 29.19 39.54
N PRO A 701 -2.49 28.21 38.86
CA PRO A 701 -1.74 27.17 39.54
C PRO A 701 -0.49 27.77 40.19
N PRO A 702 -0.03 27.24 41.35
CA PRO A 702 1.22 27.68 41.96
C PRO A 702 2.39 27.45 41.00
N SER A 703 3.43 28.28 41.07
CA SER A 703 4.56 28.21 40.13
C SER A 703 5.33 26.87 40.14
N ARG A 704 5.22 26.10 41.23
CA ARG A 704 5.87 24.80 41.43
C ARG A 704 4.99 23.85 42.22
N ILE A 705 4.90 22.59 41.77
CA ILE A 705 4.19 21.49 42.44
C ILE A 705 5.15 20.29 42.59
N LEU A 706 5.12 19.63 43.76
CA LEU A 706 5.95 18.46 44.09
C LEU A 706 5.04 17.28 44.39
N THR A 707 5.23 16.16 43.71
CA THR A 707 4.42 14.94 43.87
C THR A 707 5.26 13.67 43.72
N THR A 708 4.66 12.50 43.95
CA THR A 708 5.30 11.18 43.80
C THR A 708 4.58 10.34 42.75
N VAL A 709 5.28 9.40 42.13
CA VAL A 709 4.67 8.49 41.16
C VAL A 709 3.50 7.72 41.79
N GLY A 710 2.42 7.54 41.03
CA GLY A 710 1.22 6.83 41.48
C GLY A 710 0.14 7.70 42.12
N LEU A 711 0.44 8.94 42.52
CA LEU A 711 -0.55 9.85 43.10
C LEU A 711 -1.38 10.57 42.03
N THR A 712 -2.45 11.23 42.46
CA THR A 712 -3.26 12.12 41.63
C THR A 712 -3.02 13.57 42.02
N GLU A 713 -2.76 14.44 41.03
CA GLU A 713 -2.58 15.88 41.23
C GLU A 713 -3.59 16.68 40.41
N GLN A 714 -4.01 17.83 40.97
CA GLN A 714 -4.95 18.74 40.35
C GLN A 714 -4.31 20.12 40.12
N LEU A 715 -4.12 20.48 38.86
CA LEU A 715 -3.66 21.80 38.43
C LEU A 715 -4.88 22.70 38.23
N ARG A 716 -5.18 23.53 39.23
CA ARG A 716 -6.32 24.47 39.16
C ARG A 716 -6.00 25.63 38.24
N CYS A 717 -6.93 25.95 37.34
CA CYS A 717 -6.83 27.08 36.44
C CYS A 717 -8.24 27.54 36.08
N ARG A 718 -8.57 28.77 36.47
CA ARG A 718 -9.89 29.37 36.24
C ARG A 718 -9.73 30.78 35.72
N ALA A 719 -10.47 31.12 34.67
CA ALA A 719 -10.58 32.44 34.09
C ALA A 719 -12.04 32.89 34.04
N SER A 720 -12.25 34.21 33.98
CA SER A 720 -13.52 34.87 33.73
C SER A 720 -13.47 35.52 32.36
N ALA A 721 -14.58 35.45 31.63
CA ALA A 721 -14.83 36.26 30.46
C ALA A 721 -16.21 36.92 30.60
N GLU A 722 -16.51 37.90 29.73
CA GLU A 722 -17.87 38.43 29.63
C GLU A 722 -18.85 37.34 29.20
N GLY A 723 -20.09 37.35 29.71
CA GLY A 723 -21.03 36.23 29.59
C GLY A 723 -21.50 35.88 28.17
N ILE A 724 -21.19 36.70 27.17
CA ILE A 724 -21.44 36.43 25.75
C ILE A 724 -20.31 35.63 25.07
N LEU A 725 -19.17 35.49 25.74
CA LEU A 725 -17.99 34.81 25.22
C LEU A 725 -17.90 33.38 25.75
N ASP A 726 -17.76 32.43 24.83
CA ASP A 726 -17.38 31.07 25.19
C ASP A 726 -15.93 31.03 25.65
N LEU A 727 -15.72 30.57 26.88
CA LEU A 727 -14.41 30.43 27.49
C LEU A 727 -13.91 29.00 27.35
N ALA A 728 -12.87 28.80 26.54
CA ALA A 728 -12.20 27.53 26.34
C ALA A 728 -10.87 27.47 27.11
N TYR A 729 -10.57 26.32 27.70
CA TYR A 729 -9.27 26.03 28.31
C TYR A 729 -8.47 25.09 27.42
N ILE A 730 -7.22 25.46 27.17
CA ILE A 730 -6.24 24.67 26.45
C ILE A 730 -5.09 24.41 27.43
N TRP A 731 -4.75 23.15 27.63
CA TRP A 731 -3.60 22.76 28.44
C TRP A 731 -2.46 22.34 27.54
N LYS A 732 -1.24 22.77 27.88
CA LYS A 732 -0.02 22.26 27.25
C LYS A 732 0.92 21.65 28.29
N HIS A 733 1.66 20.64 27.86
CA HIS A 733 2.75 20.04 28.62
C HIS A 733 4.02 20.12 27.77
N ASN A 734 5.06 20.79 28.30
CA ASN A 734 6.33 21.05 27.62
C ASN A 734 6.15 21.67 26.21
N GLY A 735 5.17 22.57 26.06
CA GLY A 735 4.85 23.24 24.79
C GLY A 735 3.88 22.51 23.86
N ILE A 736 3.54 21.25 24.16
CA ILE A 736 2.63 20.42 23.33
C ILE A 736 1.20 20.50 23.88
N THR A 737 0.22 20.80 23.03
CA THR A 737 -1.20 20.86 23.40
C THR A 737 -1.75 19.47 23.73
N LEU A 738 -2.31 19.33 24.94
CA LEU A 738 -3.02 18.13 25.38
C LEU A 738 -4.40 18.08 24.72
N ARG A 739 -4.72 16.96 24.05
CA ARG A 739 -6.04 16.71 23.44
C ARG A 739 -6.83 15.76 24.33
N PHE A 740 -8.07 16.12 24.62
CA PHE A 740 -9.00 15.30 25.40
C PHE A 740 -10.14 14.89 24.47
N ASP A 741 -10.27 13.60 24.19
CA ASP A 741 -11.27 13.10 23.25
C ASP A 741 -12.65 13.13 23.90
N SER A 742 -13.64 13.75 23.25
CA SER A 742 -14.99 13.93 23.78
C SER A 742 -15.90 12.73 23.48
N SER A 743 -15.41 11.51 23.68
CA SER A 743 -16.25 10.33 23.65
C SER A 743 -16.79 10.03 25.05
N PRO A 744 -18.11 9.87 25.24
CA PRO A 744 -18.63 9.20 26.43
C PRO A 744 -18.27 7.72 26.29
N ILE A 745 -17.09 7.34 26.78
CA ILE A 745 -16.71 5.93 26.77
C ILE A 745 -17.48 5.23 27.91
N ASP A 746 -18.44 4.39 27.53
CA ASP A 746 -18.89 3.27 28.35
C ASP A 746 -17.66 2.46 28.78
N PHE A 747 -17.24 2.60 30.03
CA PHE A 747 -16.24 1.71 30.63
C PHE A 747 -16.78 1.15 31.96
N HIS A 748 -17.55 0.08 31.83
CA HIS A 748 -17.54 -0.97 32.84
C HIS A 748 -16.26 -1.79 32.63
N ASP A 749 -15.23 -1.53 33.45
CA ASP A 749 -14.42 -2.53 34.16
C ASP A 749 -13.11 -1.92 34.70
N ASN A 750 -12.93 -2.02 36.02
CA ASN A 750 -11.67 -1.97 36.77
C ASN A 750 -10.72 -0.76 36.55
N LEU A 751 -11.18 0.46 36.85
CA LEU A 751 -10.37 1.68 36.70
C LEU A 751 -9.93 2.34 38.01
N GLU A 752 -9.44 1.57 38.99
CA GLU A 752 -8.75 2.17 40.16
C GLU A 752 -7.23 2.32 39.95
N ALA A 753 -6.68 1.94 38.78
CA ALA A 753 -5.22 1.94 38.55
C ALA A 753 -4.72 2.48 37.19
N ALA A 754 -5.58 2.95 36.28
CA ALA A 754 -5.11 3.45 34.98
C ALA A 754 -4.61 4.90 35.08
N HIS A 755 -3.42 5.20 34.53
CA HIS A 755 -2.97 6.59 34.32
C HIS A 755 -3.89 7.26 33.30
N TYR A 756 -4.50 8.38 33.68
CA TYR A 756 -5.27 9.21 32.75
C TYR A 756 -5.16 10.69 33.13
N ILE A 757 -5.26 11.55 32.12
CA ILE A 757 -5.27 12.99 32.27
C ILE A 757 -6.63 13.50 31.78
N ARG A 758 -7.31 14.25 32.63
CA ARG A 758 -8.67 14.73 32.39
C ARG A 758 -8.74 16.25 32.55
N SER A 759 -9.50 16.89 31.67
CA SER A 759 -10.00 18.25 31.90
C SER A 759 -11.40 18.20 32.53
N ARG A 760 -11.62 18.90 33.64
CA ARG A 760 -12.96 19.09 34.24
C ARG A 760 -13.07 20.54 34.74
N ASP A 761 -14.11 21.25 34.29
CA ASP A 761 -14.70 22.53 34.72
C ASP A 761 -13.77 23.71 35.12
N SER A 762 -12.66 23.49 35.83
CA SER A 762 -11.72 24.51 36.35
C SER A 762 -10.28 24.01 36.60
N GLY A 763 -9.83 22.90 35.97
CA GLY A 763 -8.44 22.44 36.10
C GLY A 763 -8.08 21.18 35.31
N LEU A 764 -6.80 20.85 35.30
CA LEU A 764 -6.25 19.59 34.77
C LEU A 764 -6.04 18.62 35.93
N GLU A 765 -6.61 17.41 35.82
CA GLU A 765 -6.45 16.35 36.80
C GLU A 765 -5.58 15.23 36.19
N ILE A 766 -4.48 14.91 36.86
CA ILE A 766 -3.51 13.90 36.42
C ILE A 766 -3.59 12.75 37.40
N HIS A 767 -4.18 11.62 37.00
CA HIS A 767 -4.30 10.42 37.84
C HIS A 767 -3.16 9.45 37.61
N ASN A 768 -2.72 8.77 38.69
CA ASN A 768 -1.61 7.79 38.65
C ASN A 768 -0.38 8.35 37.92
N ILE A 769 0.21 9.42 38.47
CA ILE A 769 1.29 10.20 37.84
C ILE A 769 2.54 9.36 37.58
N THR A 770 3.19 9.57 36.43
CA THR A 770 4.48 8.94 36.11
C THR A 770 5.59 9.99 36.00
N LEU A 771 6.86 9.56 35.97
CA LEU A 771 8.00 10.46 35.80
C LEU A 771 7.95 11.26 34.49
N ALA A 772 7.26 10.75 33.46
CA ALA A 772 7.11 11.44 32.17
C ALA A 772 6.26 12.71 32.26
N GLN A 773 5.43 12.85 33.31
CA GLN A 773 4.55 14.01 33.51
C GLN A 773 5.30 15.15 34.20
N ALA A 774 6.53 14.94 34.69
CA ALA A 774 7.36 16.04 35.14
C ALA A 774 7.59 17.06 34.00
N GLY A 775 7.62 18.35 34.32
CA GLY A 775 7.84 19.40 33.33
C GLY A 775 6.95 20.62 33.51
N GLU A 776 6.92 21.47 32.49
CA GLU A 776 6.16 22.72 32.48
C GLU A 776 4.75 22.47 31.93
N TYR A 777 3.74 22.83 32.72
CA TYR A 777 2.35 22.89 32.29
C TYR A 777 1.95 24.35 32.04
N GLU A 778 1.37 24.62 30.88
CA GLU A 778 0.78 25.92 30.52
C GLU A 778 -0.74 25.77 30.48
N CYS A 779 -1.45 26.52 31.32
CA CYS A 779 -2.89 26.70 31.19
C CYS A 779 -3.16 27.92 30.32
N VAL A 780 -3.98 27.75 29.29
CA VAL A 780 -4.36 28.82 28.37
C VAL A 780 -5.87 28.96 28.41
N ALA A 781 -6.37 30.13 28.81
CA ALA A 781 -7.76 30.46 28.69
C ALA A 781 -7.97 31.32 27.43
N LYS A 782 -8.85 30.88 26.54
CA LYS A 782 -9.10 31.48 25.23
C LYS A 782 -10.59 31.73 25.05
N THR A 783 -10.94 32.90 24.53
CA THR A 783 -12.27 33.24 24.02
C THR A 783 -12.18 33.57 22.54
N SER A 784 -13.32 33.89 21.90
CA SER A 784 -13.33 34.43 20.52
C SER A 784 -12.58 35.75 20.37
N VAL A 785 -12.38 36.50 21.46
CA VAL A 785 -11.78 37.85 21.45
C VAL A 785 -10.49 37.96 22.26
N GLY A 786 -9.89 36.87 22.74
CA GLY A 786 -8.66 37.01 23.54
C GLY A 786 -8.08 35.71 24.06
N ARG A 787 -6.81 35.78 24.48
CA ARG A 787 -6.07 34.64 25.03
C ARG A 787 -5.17 35.10 26.17
N ILE A 788 -5.26 34.44 27.32
CA ILE A 788 -4.33 34.58 28.45
C ILE A 788 -3.71 33.21 28.77
N SER A 789 -2.52 33.21 29.38
CA SER A 789 -1.80 31.98 29.73
C SER A 789 -1.01 32.12 31.02
N THR A 790 -0.98 31.07 31.84
CA THR A 790 -0.18 30.96 33.06
C THR A 790 0.55 29.61 33.09
N LYS A 791 1.68 29.53 33.81
CA LYS A 791 2.62 28.38 33.77
C LYS A 791 2.96 27.86 35.15
N THR A 792 3.14 26.55 35.28
CA THR A 792 3.57 25.86 36.50
C THR A 792 4.53 24.70 36.19
N HIS A 793 5.47 24.42 37.09
CA HIS A 793 6.40 23.30 36.96
C HIS A 793 6.05 22.15 37.92
N LEU A 794 5.76 20.96 37.37
CA LEU A 794 5.49 19.73 38.11
C LEU A 794 6.79 18.91 38.29
N PHE A 795 7.15 18.60 39.54
CA PHE A 795 8.24 17.70 39.90
C PHE A 795 7.67 16.38 40.42
N VAL A 796 8.12 15.26 39.85
CA VAL A 796 7.66 13.90 40.22
C VAL A 796 8.83 13.10 40.78
N TYR A 797 8.70 12.61 42.01
CA TYR A 797 9.68 11.70 42.64
C TYR A 797 9.29 10.24 42.43
N GLY A 798 10.28 9.36 42.24
CA GLY A 798 10.05 7.94 41.98
C GLY A 798 11.24 7.02 42.32
N PRO A 799 11.08 5.69 42.14
CA PRO A 799 12.17 4.73 42.30
C PRO A 799 13.36 5.05 41.38
N PRO A 800 14.58 4.62 41.70
CA PRO A 800 15.78 4.99 40.94
C PRO A 800 15.76 4.44 39.51
N GLY A 801 16.51 5.07 38.61
CA GLY A 801 16.74 4.57 37.25
C GLY A 801 17.63 3.33 37.21
N ALA A 802 17.63 2.64 36.05
CA ALA A 802 18.48 1.49 35.82
C ALA A 802 19.97 1.85 35.95
N VAL A 803 20.75 0.97 36.58
CA VAL A 803 22.20 1.15 36.73
C VAL A 803 22.93 0.88 35.42
N GLY A 804 24.09 1.51 35.22
CA GLY A 804 24.90 1.42 34.02
C GLY A 804 26.20 0.61 34.20
N GLY A 805 26.76 0.14 33.09
CA GLY A 805 28.14 -0.37 33.04
C GLY A 805 28.44 -1.60 33.90
N VAL A 806 27.59 -2.64 33.83
CA VAL A 806 27.76 -3.87 34.63
C VAL A 806 28.92 -4.73 34.09
N GLU A 807 29.96 -4.92 34.91
CA GLU A 807 31.16 -5.71 34.64
C GLU A 807 31.30 -6.87 35.64
N VAL A 808 31.82 -8.02 35.19
CA VAL A 808 31.91 -9.24 36.03
C VAL A 808 33.25 -9.96 35.86
N TYR A 809 33.83 -10.43 36.97
CA TYR A 809 35.03 -11.27 36.99
C TYR A 809 35.00 -12.25 38.19
N GLY A 810 35.61 -13.44 38.10
CA GLY A 810 35.47 -14.49 39.13
C GLY A 810 36.15 -15.82 38.82
N ASP A 811 35.79 -16.89 39.55
CA ASP A 811 36.41 -18.23 39.48
C ASP A 811 35.41 -19.39 39.22
N THR A 812 35.61 -20.58 39.81
CA THR A 812 34.72 -21.75 39.72
C THR A 812 33.36 -21.55 40.39
N SER A 813 33.30 -20.81 41.49
CA SER A 813 32.11 -20.74 42.38
C SER A 813 31.83 -19.35 42.96
N SER A 814 32.66 -18.36 42.62
CA SER A 814 32.52 -16.96 43.04
C SER A 814 32.57 -15.98 41.86
N ALA A 815 31.87 -14.85 41.99
CA ALA A 815 31.83 -13.78 41.00
C ALA A 815 31.80 -12.42 41.70
N VAL A 816 32.56 -11.46 41.19
CA VAL A 816 32.59 -10.06 41.61
C VAL A 816 31.98 -9.21 40.51
N ILE A 817 31.03 -8.35 40.88
CA ILE A 817 30.22 -7.56 39.96
C ILE A 817 30.42 -6.08 40.26
N ARG A 818 30.66 -5.27 39.21
CA ARG A 818 30.87 -3.81 39.28
C ARG A 818 29.88 -3.04 38.40
N TRP A 819 29.43 -1.86 38.83
CA TRP A 819 28.49 -1.01 38.06
C TRP A 819 28.56 0.47 38.47
N THR A 820 27.82 1.33 37.78
CA THR A 820 27.62 2.77 38.10
C THR A 820 26.14 3.08 38.35
N ASP A 821 25.84 3.93 39.32
CA ASP A 821 24.46 4.29 39.69
C ASP A 821 23.69 5.02 38.57
N GLY A 822 22.37 4.79 38.54
CA GLY A 822 21.43 5.47 37.65
C GLY A 822 20.88 6.77 38.25
N ALA A 823 19.87 7.37 37.60
CA ALA A 823 19.20 8.56 38.12
C ALA A 823 18.52 8.27 39.47
N THR A 824 18.65 9.17 40.45
CA THR A 824 18.02 9.02 41.78
C THR A 824 16.52 9.28 41.77
N ASN A 825 16.00 9.96 40.74
CA ASN A 825 14.58 10.31 40.60
C ASN A 825 14.00 11.01 41.85
N GLY A 826 14.80 11.87 42.48
CA GLY A 826 14.39 12.71 43.61
C GLY A 826 14.78 12.17 45.00
N ASP A 827 15.08 10.88 45.14
CA ASP A 827 15.41 10.24 46.43
C ASP A 827 16.66 9.35 46.34
N PRO A 828 17.68 9.45 47.24
CA PRO A 828 18.94 8.72 47.12
C PRO A 828 18.83 7.18 47.08
N ILE A 829 19.75 6.53 46.36
CA ILE A 829 19.83 5.06 46.28
C ILE A 829 20.40 4.50 47.59
N HIS A 830 19.73 3.48 48.15
CA HIS A 830 20.10 2.85 49.41
C HIS A 830 20.56 1.39 49.28
N MET A 831 20.04 0.62 48.32
CA MET A 831 20.28 -0.83 48.23
C MET A 831 20.10 -1.37 46.80
N TYR A 832 20.59 -2.60 46.54
CA TYR A 832 20.57 -3.22 45.21
C TYR A 832 20.05 -4.66 45.24
N MET A 833 19.60 -5.15 44.09
CA MET A 833 19.26 -6.55 43.83
C MET A 833 20.05 -7.04 42.62
N VAL A 834 20.67 -8.21 42.72
CA VAL A 834 21.46 -8.84 41.66
C VAL A 834 20.80 -10.14 41.23
N GLU A 835 20.55 -10.25 39.95
CA GLU A 835 20.01 -11.45 39.31
C GLU A 835 21.01 -12.02 38.32
N GLY A 836 20.98 -13.34 38.13
CA GLY A 836 21.79 -14.03 37.14
C GLY A 836 21.05 -15.16 36.44
N ARG A 837 21.42 -15.43 35.20
CA ARG A 837 20.94 -16.58 34.41
C ARG A 837 22.10 -17.28 33.72
N THR A 838 21.91 -18.53 33.31
CA THR A 838 22.98 -19.35 32.71
C THR A 838 22.66 -19.84 31.30
N ASN A 839 23.68 -20.29 30.57
CA ASN A 839 23.51 -21.03 29.31
C ASN A 839 22.64 -22.30 29.43
N TRP A 840 22.56 -22.88 30.64
CA TRP A 840 21.77 -24.08 30.90
C TRP A 840 20.32 -23.77 31.32
N ASN A 841 20.09 -22.61 31.95
CA ASN A 841 18.78 -22.13 32.36
C ASN A 841 18.67 -20.61 32.15
N GLN A 842 17.84 -20.22 31.18
CA GLN A 842 17.67 -18.83 30.74
C GLN A 842 16.73 -18.00 31.63
N THR A 843 16.18 -18.56 32.71
CA THR A 843 15.38 -17.79 33.69
C THR A 843 16.28 -17.01 34.64
N TRP A 844 15.98 -15.73 34.85
CA TRP A 844 16.67 -14.90 35.85
C TRP A 844 16.37 -15.41 37.26
N ALA A 845 17.43 -15.71 38.02
CA ALA A 845 17.35 -16.08 39.42
C ALA A 845 17.98 -14.97 40.27
N VAL A 846 17.34 -14.63 41.40
CA VAL A 846 17.89 -13.68 42.36
C VAL A 846 19.08 -14.32 43.06
N LEU A 847 20.27 -13.74 42.88
CA LEU A 847 21.52 -14.20 43.49
C LEU A 847 21.87 -13.42 44.75
N ALA A 848 21.46 -12.15 44.83
CA ALA A 848 21.53 -11.33 46.03
C ALA A 848 20.39 -10.30 46.06
N MET A 849 19.78 -10.08 47.22
CA MET A 849 18.69 -9.12 47.44
C MET A 849 19.05 -8.19 48.59
N ASN A 850 18.59 -6.94 48.55
CA ASN A 850 18.91 -5.89 49.53
C ASN A 850 20.43 -5.72 49.77
N ALA A 851 21.25 -5.92 48.74
CA ALA A 851 22.70 -5.86 48.84
C ALA A 851 23.18 -4.41 48.93
N THR A 852 24.12 -4.13 49.83
CA THR A 852 24.85 -2.86 49.88
C THR A 852 26.16 -2.99 49.13
N ALA A 853 26.41 -2.08 48.20
CA ALA A 853 27.61 -2.11 47.39
C ALA A 853 28.72 -1.23 47.97
N LYS A 854 29.98 -1.63 47.77
CA LYS A 854 31.16 -0.87 48.20
C LYS A 854 31.58 0.12 47.11
N ASP A 855 31.97 1.33 47.50
CA ASP A 855 32.56 2.32 46.60
C ASP A 855 34.02 1.95 46.29
N VAL A 856 34.32 1.69 45.01
CA VAL A 856 35.67 1.30 44.56
C VAL A 856 36.49 2.51 44.13
N ASP A 857 35.84 3.53 43.55
CA ASP A 857 36.52 4.71 43.02
C ASP A 857 35.66 5.96 43.19
N ARG A 858 36.20 6.96 43.91
CA ARG A 858 35.54 8.25 44.16
C ARG A 858 35.43 9.14 42.92
N LEU A 859 36.26 8.92 41.90
CA LEU A 859 36.23 9.70 40.65
C LEU A 859 35.22 9.15 39.64
N THR A 860 35.01 7.82 39.60
CA THR A 860 34.10 7.17 38.64
C THR A 860 32.77 6.73 39.24
N SER A 861 32.56 6.87 40.56
CA SER A 861 31.35 6.45 41.27
C SER A 861 30.98 4.97 41.04
N ARG A 862 31.99 4.11 40.82
CA ARG A 862 31.78 2.67 40.61
C ARG A 862 31.54 1.93 41.93
N LYS A 863 30.49 1.12 41.92
CA LYS A 863 30.05 0.24 43.01
C LYS A 863 30.50 -1.20 42.74
N GLU A 864 30.76 -1.97 43.80
CA GLU A 864 31.15 -3.38 43.71
C GLU A 864 30.43 -4.27 44.74
N LEU A 865 30.08 -5.48 44.31
CA LEU A 865 29.55 -6.56 45.14
C LEU A 865 30.22 -7.90 44.81
N GLN A 866 30.59 -8.66 45.84
CA GLN A 866 31.15 -10.00 45.71
C GLN A 866 30.11 -11.07 46.05
N LEU A 867 29.94 -12.04 45.16
CA LEU A 867 29.09 -13.22 45.33
C LEU A 867 29.96 -14.47 45.55
N THR A 868 29.68 -15.28 46.57
CA THR A 868 30.47 -16.46 46.94
C THR A 868 29.59 -17.71 47.01
N ASN A 869 30.01 -18.81 46.39
CA ASN A 869 29.27 -20.08 46.28
C ASN A 869 27.88 -19.98 45.61
N THR A 870 27.69 -18.96 44.77
CA THR A 870 26.40 -18.69 44.10
C THR A 870 26.40 -19.06 42.62
N VAL A 871 27.57 -19.23 42.01
CA VAL A 871 27.71 -19.59 40.60
C VAL A 871 28.12 -21.06 40.44
N SER A 872 27.57 -21.72 39.42
CA SER A 872 27.82 -23.14 39.14
C SER A 872 29.04 -23.33 38.23
N PRO A 873 29.85 -24.40 38.40
CA PRO A 873 30.95 -24.76 37.49
C PRO A 873 30.49 -25.02 36.05
N PHE A 874 31.42 -24.90 35.10
CA PHE A 874 31.19 -25.15 33.66
C PHE A 874 29.90 -24.48 33.11
N SER A 875 29.68 -23.23 33.50
CA SER A 875 28.47 -22.47 33.16
C SER A 875 28.83 -21.06 32.71
N THR A 876 28.09 -20.57 31.71
CA THR A 876 28.17 -19.19 31.23
C THR A 876 27.04 -18.41 31.88
N TYR A 877 27.36 -17.35 32.62
CA TYR A 877 26.42 -16.48 33.31
C TYR A 877 26.27 -15.12 32.61
N GLU A 878 25.06 -14.57 32.71
CA GLU A 878 24.77 -13.14 32.50
C GLU A 878 24.13 -12.58 33.77
N PHE A 879 24.44 -11.33 34.13
CA PHE A 879 23.97 -10.69 35.35
C PHE A 879 23.21 -9.40 35.05
N ARG A 880 22.22 -9.04 35.88
CA ARG A 880 21.58 -7.72 35.85
C ARG A 880 21.30 -7.21 37.25
N ILE A 881 21.22 -5.89 37.41
CA ILE A 881 21.16 -5.24 38.72
C ILE A 881 20.02 -4.22 38.76
N SER A 882 19.26 -4.20 39.85
CA SER A 882 18.24 -3.18 40.14
C SER A 882 18.64 -2.38 41.38
N ALA A 883 18.56 -1.04 41.32
CA ALA A 883 18.78 -0.15 42.46
C ALA A 883 17.45 0.17 43.17
N ALA A 884 17.50 0.50 44.47
CA ALA A 884 16.33 0.88 45.26
C ALA A 884 16.59 2.08 46.17
N ASN A 885 15.57 2.94 46.30
CA ASN A 885 15.48 4.02 47.29
C ASN A 885 14.27 3.78 48.23
N THR A 886 13.83 4.79 48.99
CA THR A 886 12.69 4.62 49.92
C THR A 886 11.36 4.35 49.21
N LEU A 887 11.27 4.67 47.91
CA LEU A 887 10.10 4.44 47.06
C LEU A 887 10.11 3.05 46.38
N GLY A 888 11.18 2.26 46.56
CA GLY A 888 11.27 0.87 46.11
C GLY A 888 12.31 0.62 45.01
N TYR A 889 12.22 -0.56 44.38
CA TYR A 889 13.15 -1.00 43.34
C TYR A 889 12.84 -0.38 41.98
N GLY A 890 13.87 0.18 41.36
CA GLY A 890 13.90 0.61 39.98
C GLY A 890 14.03 -0.55 38.97
N PRO A 891 13.94 -0.25 37.68
CA PRO A 891 14.11 -1.24 36.62
C PRO A 891 15.51 -1.87 36.66
N SER A 892 15.59 -3.15 36.27
CA SER A 892 16.86 -3.85 36.14
C SER A 892 17.71 -3.29 35.00
N SER A 893 19.03 -3.35 35.17
CA SER A 893 19.99 -3.01 34.12
C SER A 893 19.86 -3.90 32.90
N ILE A 894 20.46 -3.46 31.79
CA ILE A 894 20.77 -4.34 30.67
C ILE A 894 21.69 -5.48 31.18
N PRO A 895 21.55 -6.72 30.66
CA PRO A 895 22.42 -7.83 31.04
C PRO A 895 23.91 -7.52 30.82
N SER A 896 24.75 -8.00 31.73
CA SER A 896 26.21 -7.95 31.62
C SER A 896 26.71 -8.77 30.42
N PRO A 897 27.94 -8.53 29.94
CA PRO A 897 28.66 -9.49 29.11
C PRO A 897 28.71 -10.88 29.76
N THR A 898 28.85 -11.91 28.93
CA THR A 898 28.87 -13.31 29.38
C THR A 898 30.13 -13.64 30.19
N PHE A 899 29.95 -14.35 31.31
CA PHE A 899 31.00 -14.74 32.25
C PHE A 899 31.06 -16.26 32.40
N ASN A 900 32.22 -16.89 32.15
CA ASN A 900 32.38 -18.34 32.15
C ASN A 900 33.08 -18.86 33.43
N THR A 901 32.48 -19.84 34.11
CA THR A 901 33.10 -20.56 35.25
C THR A 901 33.92 -21.77 34.79
N ARG A 902 34.90 -22.23 35.60
CA ARG A 902 35.77 -23.38 35.27
C ARG A 902 35.08 -24.75 35.55
N SER A 903 35.60 -25.84 34.96
CA SER A 903 35.04 -27.22 35.04
C SER A 903 35.45 -28.02 36.30
N ASP A 904 34.63 -29.01 36.70
CA ASP A 904 34.86 -29.94 37.84
C ASP A 904 34.15 -31.33 37.68
N ARG A 905 34.34 -32.26 38.62
CA ARG A 905 33.73 -33.61 38.65
C ARG A 905 32.22 -33.59 38.98
N ILE A 906 31.49 -34.64 38.58
CA ILE A 906 30.06 -34.80 38.89
C ILE A 906 29.86 -35.13 40.38
N TYR A 907 28.98 -34.37 41.06
CA TYR A 907 28.74 -34.53 42.49
C TYR A 907 27.57 -35.48 42.84
N ILE A 908 26.64 -35.74 41.92
CA ILE A 908 25.42 -36.53 42.17
C ILE A 908 25.41 -37.88 41.43
N PRO A 909 24.84 -38.96 41.99
CA PRO A 909 24.72 -40.26 41.30
C PRO A 909 23.56 -40.30 40.28
N PRO A 910 23.57 -41.22 39.29
CA PRO A 910 22.47 -41.39 38.32
C PRO A 910 21.15 -41.82 38.97
N ALA A 911 20.03 -41.21 38.54
CA ALA A 911 18.70 -41.47 39.10
C ALA A 911 17.86 -42.45 38.24
N ASN A 912 16.76 -42.98 38.79
CA ASN A 912 15.79 -43.86 38.12
C ASN A 912 16.38 -45.13 37.49
N VAL A 913 17.24 -45.83 38.22
CA VAL A 913 17.77 -47.12 37.77
C VAL A 913 16.66 -48.17 37.79
N GLY A 914 16.44 -48.87 36.67
CA GLY A 914 15.37 -49.86 36.48
C GLY A 914 15.61 -50.74 35.26
N GLY A 915 14.59 -51.47 34.79
CA GLY A 915 14.74 -52.36 33.64
C GLY A 915 13.72 -53.51 33.58
N GLY A 916 13.74 -54.25 32.45
CA GLY A 916 12.91 -55.43 32.23
C GLY A 916 12.54 -55.67 30.76
N GLY A 917 12.37 -56.93 30.37
CA GLY A 917 12.06 -57.32 28.99
C GLY A 917 13.26 -57.34 28.03
N GLY A 918 12.99 -57.57 26.74
CA GLY A 918 13.99 -57.79 25.69
C GLY A 918 13.66 -59.03 24.84
N LYS A 919 14.64 -59.55 24.10
CA LYS A 919 14.52 -60.89 23.50
C LYS A 919 14.74 -61.94 24.58
N THR A 920 14.16 -63.13 24.40
CA THR A 920 14.40 -64.26 25.32
C THR A 920 15.90 -64.53 25.44
N GLY A 921 16.45 -64.35 26.65
CA GLY A 921 17.90 -64.44 26.92
C GLY A 921 18.61 -63.11 27.22
N ASP A 922 17.94 -61.95 27.04
CA ASP A 922 18.50 -60.63 27.33
C ASP A 922 17.91 -60.00 28.61
N LEU A 923 18.69 -59.10 29.22
CA LEU A 923 18.35 -58.26 30.36
C LEU A 923 18.58 -56.79 30.01
N THR A 924 17.51 -55.99 30.05
CA THR A 924 17.56 -54.57 29.71
C THR A 924 17.62 -53.71 30.98
N ILE A 925 18.60 -52.81 31.10
CA ILE A 925 18.87 -51.93 32.25
C ILE A 925 18.78 -50.46 31.82
N THR A 926 18.09 -49.61 32.58
CA THR A 926 17.83 -48.20 32.25
C THR A 926 18.12 -47.24 33.41
N TRP A 927 18.50 -46.00 33.13
CA TRP A 927 18.67 -44.90 34.10
C TRP A 927 18.45 -43.52 33.46
N LYS A 928 18.35 -42.46 34.28
CA LYS A 928 18.21 -41.07 33.82
C LYS A 928 19.60 -40.42 33.60
N PRO A 929 19.90 -39.92 32.38
CA PRO A 929 21.14 -39.19 32.11
C PRO A 929 21.23 -37.82 32.81
N PHE A 930 22.45 -37.35 33.12
CA PHE A 930 22.70 -36.00 33.64
C PHE A 930 22.45 -34.91 32.61
N VAL A 931 21.87 -33.77 33.04
CA VAL A 931 21.55 -32.64 32.16
C VAL A 931 22.22 -31.34 32.63
N GLY A 932 22.76 -30.58 31.66
CA GLY A 932 23.27 -29.22 31.85
C GLY A 932 24.24 -29.04 33.02
N GLN A 933 23.90 -28.16 33.97
CA GLN A 933 24.69 -27.82 35.17
C GLN A 933 25.05 -29.03 36.05
N GLN A 934 24.42 -30.19 35.87
CA GLN A 934 24.74 -31.39 36.65
C GLN A 934 26.00 -32.11 36.15
N GLN A 935 26.45 -31.80 34.94
CA GLN A 935 27.56 -32.50 34.28
C GLN A 935 28.93 -32.00 34.78
N ASN A 936 29.00 -30.74 35.25
CA ASN A 936 30.19 -30.04 35.77
C ASN A 936 31.42 -29.97 34.83
N ALA A 937 31.47 -30.76 33.74
CA ALA A 937 32.48 -30.77 32.68
C ALA A 937 31.95 -31.54 31.45
N SER A 938 32.73 -31.60 30.37
CA SER A 938 32.43 -32.40 29.17
C SER A 938 32.67 -33.91 29.37
N GLY A 939 32.23 -34.72 28.39
CA GLY A 939 32.61 -36.13 28.28
C GLY A 939 31.92 -37.09 29.25
N VAL A 940 30.61 -36.95 29.46
CA VAL A 940 29.84 -37.80 30.38
C VAL A 940 29.72 -39.25 29.89
N TYR A 941 30.08 -40.22 30.73
CA TYR A 941 29.91 -41.66 30.50
C TYR A 941 29.47 -42.43 31.76
N TYR A 942 29.02 -43.67 31.62
CA TYR A 942 28.45 -44.46 32.72
C TYR A 942 29.13 -45.83 32.88
N LYS A 943 29.10 -46.39 34.10
CA LYS A 943 29.45 -47.79 34.40
C LYS A 943 28.22 -48.51 34.96
N VAL A 944 27.85 -49.64 34.37
CA VAL A 944 26.62 -50.41 34.71
C VAL A 944 26.99 -51.77 35.28
N PHE A 945 26.27 -52.22 36.31
CA PHE A 945 26.52 -53.47 37.04
C PHE A 945 25.26 -54.35 37.12
N TRP A 946 25.37 -55.68 37.00
CA TRP A 946 24.25 -56.64 37.17
C TRP A 946 24.66 -58.02 37.73
N ARG A 947 23.73 -58.72 38.40
CA ARG A 947 23.88 -60.13 38.87
C ARG A 947 22.54 -60.89 38.93
N ARG A 948 22.52 -62.20 38.64
CA ARG A 948 21.31 -63.05 38.67
C ARG A 948 20.93 -63.48 40.09
N LEU A 949 19.64 -63.48 40.42
CA LEU A 949 19.09 -64.00 41.68
C LEU A 949 18.49 -65.41 41.51
N ALA A 950 18.44 -66.20 42.59
CA ALA A 950 17.75 -67.50 42.60
C ALA A 950 16.24 -67.35 42.32
N GLY A 951 15.69 -68.26 41.52
CA GLY A 951 14.27 -68.27 41.16
C GLY A 951 13.39 -68.97 42.21
N VAL A 952 12.07 -68.87 42.06
CA VAL A 952 11.06 -69.54 42.93
C VAL A 952 11.05 -71.07 42.73
N ASP A 953 11.65 -71.58 41.65
CA ASP A 953 11.78 -73.02 41.35
C ASP A 953 13.20 -73.50 41.70
N ALA A 954 13.32 -74.69 42.31
CA ALA A 954 14.54 -75.24 42.92
C ALA A 954 15.74 -75.47 41.97
N ASP A 955 15.56 -75.34 40.65
CA ASP A 955 16.57 -75.62 39.63
C ASP A 955 17.39 -74.39 39.16
N VAL A 956 17.25 -73.21 39.79
CA VAL A 956 17.94 -71.97 39.38
C VAL A 956 18.89 -71.45 40.48
N THR A 957 20.21 -71.52 40.24
CA THR A 957 21.26 -71.07 41.19
C THR A 957 21.60 -69.57 41.04
N GLU A 958 21.75 -68.87 42.18
CA GLU A 958 22.15 -67.44 42.28
C GLU A 958 23.63 -67.22 41.90
N GLU A 959 23.95 -66.03 41.35
CA GLU A 959 25.32 -65.58 41.08
C GLU A 959 25.84 -64.68 42.22
N SER A 960 27.06 -64.94 42.73
CA SER A 960 27.64 -64.23 43.87
C SER A 960 28.33 -62.89 43.53
N GLU A 961 28.75 -62.67 42.28
CA GLU A 961 29.50 -61.48 41.87
C GLU A 961 28.75 -60.62 40.84
N TYR A 962 28.96 -59.29 40.89
CA TYR A 962 28.43 -58.35 39.88
C TYR A 962 29.29 -58.35 38.63
N GLN A 963 28.67 -58.55 37.49
CA GLN A 963 29.26 -58.23 36.19
C GLN A 963 29.16 -56.72 35.93
N SER A 964 30.12 -56.13 35.21
CA SER A 964 30.12 -54.69 34.93
C SER A 964 30.57 -54.35 33.51
N GLN A 965 30.06 -53.23 32.97
CA GLN A 965 30.40 -52.72 31.65
C GLN A 965 30.44 -51.19 31.62
N ILE A 966 31.42 -50.61 30.92
CA ILE A 966 31.51 -49.16 30.68
C ILE A 966 30.73 -48.81 29.42
N VAL A 967 29.84 -47.81 29.53
CA VAL A 967 28.99 -47.30 28.46
C VAL A 967 29.45 -45.88 28.11
N LYS A 968 30.23 -45.75 27.02
CA LYS A 968 30.76 -44.47 26.50
C LYS A 968 29.97 -43.91 25.31
N ASN A 969 29.03 -44.67 24.74
CA ASN A 969 28.32 -44.27 23.51
C ASN A 969 27.13 -43.35 23.81
N SER A 970 27.15 -42.14 23.25
CA SER A 970 26.18 -41.06 23.48
C SER A 970 24.76 -41.34 22.96
N ARG A 971 24.59 -42.28 22.03
CA ARG A 971 23.25 -42.58 21.45
C ARG A 971 22.34 -43.43 22.34
N LEU A 972 22.86 -44.02 23.41
CA LEU A 972 22.11 -44.87 24.36
C LEU A 972 22.29 -44.38 25.82
N ALA A 973 22.32 -43.07 26.05
CA ALA A 973 22.72 -42.43 27.32
C ALA A 973 21.82 -42.70 28.55
N GLY A 974 21.01 -43.75 28.54
CA GLY A 974 20.20 -44.20 29.68
C GLY A 974 19.72 -45.65 29.54
N LEU A 975 20.34 -46.46 28.66
CA LEU A 975 19.93 -47.83 28.37
C LEU A 975 21.15 -48.72 28.08
N PHE A 976 21.17 -49.91 28.68
CA PHE A 976 22.14 -50.96 28.39
C PHE A 976 21.44 -52.33 28.33
N VAL A 977 21.76 -53.14 27.32
CA VAL A 977 21.22 -54.50 27.17
C VAL A 977 22.34 -55.51 27.41
N ALA A 978 22.20 -56.33 28.44
CA ALA A 978 23.10 -57.43 28.77
C ALA A 978 22.52 -58.75 28.25
N THR A 979 23.26 -59.53 27.49
CA THR A 979 22.85 -60.90 27.12
C THR A 979 23.18 -61.84 28.28
N VAL A 980 22.15 -62.31 28.99
CA VAL A 980 22.29 -63.05 30.25
C VAL A 980 22.13 -64.56 30.13
N ASP A 981 21.50 -65.07 29.07
CA ASP A 981 21.46 -66.51 28.75
C ASP A 981 21.21 -66.79 27.26
N ARG A 982 22.24 -67.27 26.55
CA ARG A 982 22.16 -67.59 25.12
C ARG A 982 21.30 -68.82 24.82
N ASN A 983 21.07 -69.71 25.79
CA ASN A 983 20.32 -70.96 25.60
C ASN A 983 18.82 -70.84 25.93
N ARG A 984 18.32 -69.62 26.24
CA ARG A 984 16.91 -69.30 26.50
C ARG A 984 16.24 -70.15 27.60
N ARG A 985 17.02 -70.59 28.58
CA ARG A 985 16.53 -71.38 29.72
C ARG A 985 15.85 -70.50 30.77
N TYR A 986 16.28 -69.26 30.91
CA TYR A 986 15.82 -68.35 31.97
C TYR A 986 14.85 -67.28 31.44
N TYR A 987 13.58 -67.67 31.26
CA TYR A 987 12.48 -66.75 30.94
C TYR A 987 11.81 -66.23 32.23
N TYR A 988 11.56 -64.92 32.27
CA TYR A 988 10.98 -64.22 33.42
C TYR A 988 11.74 -64.46 34.75
N THR A 989 13.06 -64.22 34.77
CA THR A 989 13.99 -64.50 35.89
C THR A 989 14.53 -63.20 36.53
N PRO A 990 14.64 -63.09 37.87
CA PRO A 990 15.04 -61.86 38.56
C PRO A 990 16.57 -61.61 38.62
N TYR A 991 16.98 -60.33 38.55
CA TYR A 991 18.37 -59.81 38.59
C TYR A 991 18.48 -58.54 39.47
N LYS A 992 19.66 -58.26 40.07
CA LYS A 992 20.01 -57.00 40.75
C LYS A 992 20.93 -56.12 39.90
N VAL A 993 20.71 -54.80 39.86
CA VAL A 993 21.45 -53.85 39.02
C VAL A 993 21.78 -52.50 39.71
N LYS A 994 22.89 -51.84 39.35
CA LYS A 994 23.28 -50.46 39.77
C LYS A 994 24.13 -49.72 38.70
N VAL A 995 24.25 -48.39 38.78
CA VAL A 995 24.93 -47.54 37.77
C VAL A 995 25.76 -46.41 38.42
N GLN A 996 26.92 -46.07 37.84
CA GLN A 996 27.80 -44.96 38.24
C GLN A 996 28.04 -43.99 37.07
N GLY A 997 28.08 -42.68 37.34
CA GLY A 997 28.33 -41.66 36.33
C GLY A 997 29.70 -40.99 36.44
N CYS A 998 30.32 -40.67 35.31
CA CYS A 998 31.67 -40.08 35.21
C CYS A 998 31.73 -39.00 34.13
N ASN A 999 32.67 -38.06 34.23
CA ASN A 999 33.01 -37.07 33.19
C ASN A 999 34.52 -37.06 32.89
N ASP A 1000 34.99 -36.13 32.05
CA ASP A 1000 36.42 -35.99 31.68
C ASP A 1000 37.34 -35.68 32.88
N VAL A 1001 36.79 -35.16 33.98
CA VAL A 1001 37.54 -34.83 35.21
C VAL A 1001 37.60 -36.02 36.18
N GLY A 1002 36.53 -36.82 36.28
CA GLY A 1002 36.51 -38.02 37.14
C GLY A 1002 35.12 -38.65 37.34
N CYS A 1003 35.07 -39.75 38.10
CA CYS A 1003 33.82 -40.45 38.44
C CYS A 1003 33.17 -39.92 39.73
N GLY A 1004 31.85 -39.80 39.70
CA GLY A 1004 31.01 -39.50 40.87
C GLY A 1004 30.62 -40.75 41.66
N GLN A 1005 29.59 -40.64 42.50
CA GLN A 1005 29.09 -41.72 43.37
C GLN A 1005 28.25 -42.77 42.59
N GLU A 1006 28.20 -44.02 43.10
CA GLU A 1006 27.36 -45.10 42.56
C GLU A 1006 25.89 -44.98 42.99
N SER A 1007 24.94 -45.45 42.16
CA SER A 1007 23.52 -45.50 42.49
C SER A 1007 23.16 -46.62 43.48
N PRO A 1008 22.00 -46.54 44.16
CA PRO A 1008 21.42 -47.67 44.89
C PRO A 1008 21.12 -48.89 43.99
N GLU A 1009 21.01 -50.09 44.58
CA GLU A 1009 20.73 -51.36 43.88
C GLU A 1009 19.22 -51.62 43.66
N VAL A 1010 18.82 -52.08 42.47
CA VAL A 1010 17.41 -52.32 42.07
C VAL A 1010 17.21 -53.72 41.49
N SER A 1011 16.03 -54.33 41.69
CA SER A 1011 15.69 -55.68 41.17
C SER A 1011 14.81 -55.61 39.91
N ILE A 1012 15.14 -56.37 38.86
CA ILE A 1012 14.45 -56.39 37.54
C ILE A 1012 14.33 -57.81 36.96
N TYR A 1013 13.47 -58.06 35.96
CA TYR A 1013 13.20 -59.40 35.38
C TYR A 1013 13.61 -59.53 33.90
N SER A 1014 14.06 -60.72 33.48
CA SER A 1014 14.29 -61.08 32.06
C SER A 1014 12.97 -61.28 31.27
N ALA A 1015 13.06 -61.37 29.93
CA ALA A 1015 11.89 -61.45 29.03
C ALA A 1015 11.00 -62.71 29.17
N GLU A 1016 9.70 -62.61 28.81
CA GLU A 1016 8.69 -63.71 28.75
C GLU A 1016 8.80 -64.56 27.44
N ASP A 1017 8.16 -65.75 27.40
CA ASP A 1017 8.12 -66.66 26.23
C ASP A 1017 6.67 -67.15 25.92
N VAL A 1018 6.42 -67.68 24.70
CA VAL A 1018 5.06 -68.01 24.20
C VAL A 1018 4.40 -69.20 24.94
N PRO A 1019 3.08 -69.17 25.20
CA PRO A 1019 2.38 -70.27 25.88
C PRO A 1019 2.38 -71.55 25.04
N GLN A 1020 2.47 -72.71 25.69
CA GLN A 1020 2.55 -74.04 25.06
C GLN A 1020 1.28 -74.88 25.19
N ILE A 1021 0.21 -74.34 25.77
CA ILE A 1021 -1.08 -75.02 25.99
C ILE A 1021 -2.22 -74.41 25.16
N ALA A 1022 -3.16 -75.26 24.67
CA ALA A 1022 -4.28 -74.86 23.81
C ALA A 1022 -5.66 -75.26 24.39
N PRO A 1023 -6.74 -74.50 24.12
CA PRO A 1023 -8.10 -74.86 24.51
C PRO A 1023 -8.56 -76.18 23.87
N ASN A 1024 -9.18 -77.06 24.64
CA ASN A 1024 -9.69 -78.36 24.19
C ASN A 1024 -11.24 -78.43 24.25
N GLN A 1025 -11.81 -79.36 23.46
CA GLN A 1025 -13.26 -79.59 23.32
C GLN A 1025 -14.09 -78.35 22.93
N VAL A 1026 -13.73 -77.72 21.81
CA VAL A 1026 -14.50 -76.58 21.27
C VAL A 1026 -15.81 -77.07 20.67
N ALA A 1027 -16.95 -76.54 21.12
CA ALA A 1027 -18.28 -76.85 20.61
C ALA A 1027 -19.03 -75.58 20.19
N ALA A 1028 -19.66 -75.60 19.00
CA ALA A 1028 -20.48 -74.51 18.47
C ALA A 1028 -21.94 -74.95 18.27
N ARG A 1029 -22.92 -74.20 18.79
CA ARG A 1029 -24.35 -74.49 18.67
C ARG A 1029 -25.11 -73.30 18.08
N ALA A 1030 -26.07 -73.56 17.20
CA ALA A 1030 -26.97 -72.54 16.68
C ALA A 1030 -27.72 -71.86 17.82
N PHE A 1031 -27.61 -70.54 17.91
CA PHE A 1031 -28.32 -69.74 18.89
C PHE A 1031 -29.62 -69.18 18.29
N ASN A 1032 -29.57 -68.73 17.03
CA ASN A 1032 -30.73 -68.36 16.21
C ASN A 1032 -30.34 -68.43 14.71
N SER A 1033 -31.22 -67.96 13.81
CA SER A 1033 -31.01 -68.00 12.36
C SER A 1033 -29.78 -67.23 11.85
N THR A 1034 -29.12 -66.41 12.68
CA THR A 1034 -27.93 -65.63 12.30
C THR A 1034 -26.82 -65.63 13.37
N ALA A 1035 -26.80 -66.59 14.30
CA ALA A 1035 -25.80 -66.61 15.39
C ALA A 1035 -25.43 -68.03 15.88
N LEU A 1036 -24.17 -68.17 16.34
CA LEU A 1036 -23.59 -69.39 16.92
C LEU A 1036 -22.98 -69.11 18.31
N ASN A 1037 -23.28 -69.96 19.29
CA ASN A 1037 -22.62 -69.93 20.60
C ASN A 1037 -21.48 -70.96 20.66
N VAL A 1038 -20.27 -70.55 21.05
CA VAL A 1038 -19.02 -71.35 21.03
C VAL A 1038 -18.45 -71.49 22.45
N THR A 1039 -18.14 -72.72 22.88
CA THR A 1039 -17.67 -73.05 24.24
C THR A 1039 -16.48 -74.01 24.23
N TRP A 1040 -15.62 -74.00 25.25
CA TRP A 1040 -14.47 -74.91 25.44
C TRP A 1040 -14.16 -75.21 26.93
N LEU A 1041 -13.25 -76.13 27.24
CA LEU A 1041 -12.87 -76.48 28.62
C LEU A 1041 -11.78 -75.54 29.22
N PRO A 1042 -11.74 -75.34 30.56
CA PRO A 1042 -10.69 -74.56 31.24
C PRO A 1042 -9.26 -75.11 31.06
N MET A 1043 -8.24 -74.23 31.08
CA MET A 1043 -6.82 -74.56 30.81
C MET A 1043 -5.91 -74.49 32.05
N ASP A 1044 -4.80 -75.24 32.06
CA ASP A 1044 -3.73 -75.15 33.08
C ASP A 1044 -2.85 -73.89 32.87
N LEU A 1045 -2.69 -73.11 33.95
CA LEU A 1045 -1.95 -71.83 33.95
C LEU A 1045 -0.54 -71.92 34.56
N SER A 1046 -0.01 -73.12 34.80
CA SER A 1046 1.32 -73.32 35.38
C SER A 1046 2.45 -72.62 34.58
N ARG A 1047 3.52 -72.15 35.25
CA ARG A 1047 4.67 -71.44 34.64
C ARG A 1047 5.30 -72.21 33.47
N LYS A 1048 5.34 -73.54 33.56
CA LYS A 1048 5.88 -74.42 32.52
C LYS A 1048 5.04 -74.40 31.23
N GLN A 1049 3.73 -74.28 31.36
CA GLN A 1049 2.78 -74.28 30.24
C GLN A 1049 2.53 -72.85 29.71
N MET A 1050 2.42 -71.86 30.59
CA MET A 1050 2.10 -70.49 30.22
C MET A 1050 3.31 -69.61 29.87
N ARG A 1051 4.50 -69.92 30.40
CA ARG A 1051 5.79 -69.23 30.13
C ARG A 1051 5.77 -67.69 30.20
N GLY A 1052 4.81 -67.16 30.96
CA GLY A 1052 4.48 -65.74 31.07
C GLY A 1052 3.10 -65.58 31.72
N LYS A 1053 2.50 -64.39 31.65
CA LYS A 1053 1.18 -64.10 32.28
C LYS A 1053 0.03 -64.15 31.27
N MET A 1054 -1.02 -64.95 31.51
CA MET A 1054 -2.17 -65.11 30.58
C MET A 1054 -2.97 -63.81 30.38
N ILE A 1055 -3.41 -63.54 29.13
CA ILE A 1055 -4.17 -62.34 28.77
C ILE A 1055 -5.60 -62.66 28.23
N GLY A 1056 -5.80 -63.66 27.36
CA GLY A 1056 -7.13 -63.97 26.81
C GLY A 1056 -7.13 -65.00 25.66
N PHE A 1057 -8.24 -65.05 24.90
CA PHE A 1057 -8.48 -65.99 23.80
C PHE A 1057 -8.75 -65.33 22.43
N ARG A 1058 -8.44 -66.05 21.36
CA ARG A 1058 -8.71 -65.67 19.97
C ARG A 1058 -9.45 -66.78 19.24
N ILE A 1059 -10.62 -66.47 18.71
CA ILE A 1059 -11.55 -67.36 18.02
C ILE A 1059 -11.52 -67.06 16.52
N LYS A 1060 -11.60 -68.07 15.66
CA LYS A 1060 -11.52 -67.99 14.19
C LYS A 1060 -12.69 -68.77 13.61
N TYR A 1061 -13.49 -68.21 12.70
CA TYR A 1061 -14.64 -68.89 12.09
C TYR A 1061 -14.82 -68.58 10.60
N TRP A 1062 -15.31 -69.54 9.81
CA TRP A 1062 -15.52 -69.39 8.35
C TRP A 1062 -16.63 -70.32 7.84
N ARG A 1063 -17.25 -70.01 6.69
CA ARG A 1063 -18.30 -70.87 6.13
C ARG A 1063 -17.69 -72.21 5.70
N ARG A 1064 -18.47 -73.28 5.82
CA ARG A 1064 -18.01 -74.66 5.57
C ARG A 1064 -17.44 -74.86 4.16
N GLN A 1065 -18.01 -74.16 3.20
CA GLN A 1065 -17.63 -74.20 1.77
C GLN A 1065 -16.39 -73.34 1.45
N ASP A 1066 -16.01 -72.42 2.34
CA ASP A 1066 -14.84 -71.57 2.16
C ASP A 1066 -13.58 -72.27 2.73
N LYS A 1067 -12.41 -71.92 2.18
CA LYS A 1067 -11.12 -72.33 2.76
C LYS A 1067 -10.86 -71.58 4.06
N GLU A 1068 -10.11 -72.20 4.96
CA GLU A 1068 -9.81 -71.65 6.29
C GLU A 1068 -9.13 -70.25 6.27
N ASP A 1069 -8.46 -69.90 5.18
CA ASP A 1069 -7.82 -68.59 5.03
C ASP A 1069 -8.85 -67.45 4.89
N ALA A 1070 -10.09 -67.76 4.47
CA ALA A 1070 -11.19 -66.81 4.38
C ALA A 1070 -11.88 -66.56 5.73
N SER A 1071 -11.30 -67.03 6.84
CA SER A 1071 -11.90 -66.90 8.15
C SER A 1071 -11.88 -65.49 8.73
N VAL A 1072 -12.91 -65.23 9.53
CA VAL A 1072 -13.02 -64.06 10.37
C VAL A 1072 -12.53 -64.39 11.78
N PHE A 1073 -11.86 -63.43 12.44
CA PHE A 1073 -11.38 -63.58 13.81
C PHE A 1073 -12.23 -62.78 14.81
N TYR A 1074 -12.52 -63.39 15.95
CA TYR A 1074 -13.11 -62.76 17.13
C TYR A 1074 -12.11 -62.84 18.29
N LEU A 1075 -11.78 -61.71 18.93
CA LEU A 1075 -10.82 -61.66 20.04
C LEU A 1075 -11.56 -61.47 21.37
N SER A 1076 -11.41 -62.44 22.28
CA SER A 1076 -11.94 -62.37 23.65
C SER A 1076 -10.83 -62.01 24.63
N ARG A 1077 -10.89 -60.82 25.22
CA ARG A 1077 -9.97 -60.38 26.30
C ARG A 1077 -10.44 -60.83 27.68
N SER A 1078 -11.01 -62.02 27.74
CA SER A 1078 -11.50 -62.64 28.96
C SER A 1078 -10.80 -63.98 29.17
N THR A 1079 -10.68 -64.40 30.43
CA THR A 1079 -10.26 -65.77 30.79
C THR A 1079 -11.44 -66.74 30.82
N ARG A 1080 -12.66 -66.29 30.49
CA ARG A 1080 -13.86 -67.14 30.38
C ARG A 1080 -13.78 -68.07 29.15
N ASN A 1081 -14.40 -69.24 29.26
CA ASN A 1081 -14.32 -70.34 28.31
C ASN A 1081 -15.50 -70.45 27.32
N GLU A 1082 -16.18 -69.34 27.01
CA GLU A 1082 -17.31 -69.24 26.08
C GLU A 1082 -17.32 -67.94 25.27
N ALA A 1083 -17.99 -67.92 24.11
CA ALA A 1083 -18.19 -66.74 23.26
C ALA A 1083 -19.36 -66.89 22.27
N LEU A 1084 -20.16 -65.82 22.09
CA LEU A 1084 -21.26 -65.75 21.11
C LEU A 1084 -20.81 -65.03 19.82
N ILE A 1085 -21.04 -65.65 18.67
CA ILE A 1085 -20.78 -65.10 17.33
C ILE A 1085 -22.11 -64.74 16.68
N VAL A 1086 -22.27 -63.50 16.22
CA VAL A 1086 -23.51 -62.97 15.63
C VAL A 1086 -23.27 -62.45 14.19
N GLY A 1087 -24.33 -62.31 13.39
CA GLY A 1087 -24.26 -61.77 12.02
C GLY A 1087 -23.92 -62.82 10.95
N LEU A 1088 -24.26 -64.07 11.20
CA LEU A 1088 -24.06 -65.19 10.28
C LEU A 1088 -25.20 -65.28 9.26
N MET A 1089 -24.93 -65.89 8.11
CA MET A 1089 -25.94 -66.10 7.07
C MET A 1089 -26.90 -67.23 7.49
N PRO A 1090 -28.23 -67.04 7.34
CA PRO A 1090 -29.19 -68.11 7.59
C PRO A 1090 -28.91 -69.35 6.75
N ASP A 1091 -29.23 -70.51 7.33
CA ASP A 1091 -29.11 -71.83 6.69
C ASP A 1091 -27.69 -72.13 6.14
N THR A 1092 -26.65 -71.65 6.82
CA THR A 1092 -25.25 -71.81 6.40
C THR A 1092 -24.41 -72.44 7.51
N TYR A 1093 -23.63 -73.48 7.18
CA TYR A 1093 -22.70 -74.15 8.11
C TYR A 1093 -21.37 -73.41 8.24
N TYR A 1094 -20.79 -73.37 9.45
CA TYR A 1094 -19.52 -72.68 9.75
C TYR A 1094 -18.54 -73.55 10.54
N TRP A 1095 -17.25 -73.42 10.22
CA TRP A 1095 -16.11 -73.92 10.99
C TRP A 1095 -15.69 -72.92 12.09
N VAL A 1096 -15.22 -73.39 13.26
CA VAL A 1096 -14.74 -72.54 14.37
C VAL A 1096 -13.46 -73.10 15.05
N ARG A 1097 -12.50 -72.24 15.47
CA ARG A 1097 -11.26 -72.56 16.23
C ARG A 1097 -10.96 -71.55 17.33
N VAL A 1098 -10.33 -71.97 18.45
CA VAL A 1098 -10.00 -71.12 19.62
C VAL A 1098 -8.53 -71.27 20.06
N MET A 1099 -7.86 -70.17 20.46
CA MET A 1099 -6.44 -70.10 20.87
C MET A 1099 -6.24 -69.19 22.10
N ALA A 1100 -5.33 -69.52 23.04
CA ALA A 1100 -4.94 -68.66 24.17
C ALA A 1100 -3.65 -67.85 23.91
N TYR A 1101 -3.45 -66.69 24.56
CA TYR A 1101 -2.26 -65.85 24.40
C TYR A 1101 -1.77 -65.11 25.68
N ASN A 1102 -0.46 -64.81 25.74
CA ASN A 1102 0.23 -64.00 26.78
C ASN A 1102 0.99 -62.80 26.13
N GLY A 1103 1.83 -62.11 26.92
CA GLY A 1103 2.64 -60.96 26.45
C GLY A 1103 3.67 -61.28 25.36
N ALA A 1104 4.06 -62.54 25.19
CA ALA A 1104 4.98 -63.02 24.15
C ALA A 1104 4.27 -63.52 22.87
N GLY A 1105 2.99 -63.93 22.94
CA GLY A 1105 2.21 -64.38 21.77
C GLY A 1105 1.18 -65.49 22.05
N LYS A 1106 0.69 -66.17 21.00
CA LYS A 1106 -0.38 -67.21 21.05
C LYS A 1106 0.14 -68.64 20.84
N CYS A 1107 -0.56 -69.64 21.41
CA CYS A 1107 -0.23 -71.08 21.28
C CYS A 1107 -0.74 -71.74 19.96
N ARG A 1108 -0.25 -72.96 19.62
CA ARG A 1108 -0.66 -73.82 18.46
C ARG A 1108 -1.93 -74.67 18.73
N ILE A 1109 -2.63 -75.10 17.66
CA ILE A 1109 -4.10 -75.31 17.46
C ILE A 1109 -4.68 -76.68 17.91
N ALA A 1110 -6.00 -76.73 18.22
CA ALA A 1110 -6.87 -77.94 18.15
C ALA A 1110 -8.02 -77.77 17.12
N THR A 1111 -8.32 -78.78 16.30
CA THR A 1111 -9.32 -78.74 15.20
C THR A 1111 -10.43 -79.79 15.42
N PHE A 1112 -11.71 -79.41 15.31
CA PHE A 1112 -12.84 -80.36 15.29
C PHE A 1112 -13.93 -79.95 14.28
N LEU A 1113 -14.69 -80.94 13.82
CA LEU A 1113 -15.64 -80.89 12.71
C LEU A 1113 -17.08 -80.90 13.28
N ILE A 1114 -17.93 -79.91 12.97
CA ILE A 1114 -19.39 -79.88 13.21
C ILE A 1114 -20.11 -79.53 11.91
#